data_AF-A0A1F7U2L1-F1
#
_entry.id   AF-A0A1F7U2L1-F1
#
_cell.length_a   1.000
_cell.length_b   1.000
_cell.length_c   1.000
_cell.angle_alpha   90.00
_cell.angle_beta   90.00
_cell.angle_gamma   90.00
#
_symmetry.space_group_name_H-M   'P 1'
#
loop_
_entity.id
_entity.type
_entity.pdbx_description
1 polymer ?
#
loop_
_entity_poly.entity_id
_entity_poly.type
_entity_poly.pdbx_seq_one_letter_code
_entity_poly.pdbx_strand_id
1 'polypeptide(L)'
;MEGQSLVLEPVSRNLQRISPVRSFHVSLDISPGVPGRLFGFVEAENPRDAEGLLLAIETAAGRSAPREGVSFDDRAAQLLGDLNRAVSEAKKSGKVSADGGEISALAAISSGVQIALSGRNASALRVHRDGKTLEASELLPPTDAESGALFSSLVVGGLSSRDSLLLAGRRIFDYIARDHLSRILAHADPEAARETILSALTDLSPSVSLAAFVVKPASVRGRQTLPDFASAPSMDSLDDLLDQATHTERMLNPALHIPLLRTIREFFASRAGKRPRAPAQGASPVRSLASRGVRAAFDRGADLLRLLAAASRGAVLGEAAVWRSLLVIATNKDDARGRELAAIRKNALSSIGSIKSGLRTMPSPARIAFLGAIGLGLAFAGSVVVLAGTQIKNDKAAADAARISAIEDKRDAIEASAIYSDSSRAWTLLDEARVLVAALPVKTKKQQETLDRFTQLLEEDAGELRKETSVENPEVLAAMPLDFESGRSAAEAVWNDRLYTLDAENSTITRHNRSGKGYGPGAPWVKSGSDDLHDGRSIAIDGSVFVGTSSGKILKYHLGEKTDFTPGRLEPTLKSIVRLIAPPGGAFLYLLVPETKRVVVLVKETGALVAQYTSPKFESLSDMAVDESKKTLYLLNGSVIYSLPLNHL
;
A
#
# COMPACT_ATOMS: atom_id res chain seq x y z
N MET A 1 -16.23 6.59 9.67
CA MET A 1 -14.95 6.15 10.26
C MET A 1 -15.00 4.65 10.48
N GLU A 2 -13.88 3.97 10.27
CA GLU A 2 -13.68 2.58 10.71
C GLU A 2 -12.81 2.66 11.98
N GLY A 3 -13.33 2.15 13.10
CA GLY A 3 -12.61 2.11 14.37
C GLY A 3 -12.60 0.68 14.89
N GLN A 4 -11.44 0.22 15.34
CA GLN A 4 -11.31 -1.08 16.03
C GLN A 4 -10.86 -0.87 17.47
N SER A 5 -11.54 -1.56 18.38
CA SER A 5 -11.14 -1.63 19.78
C SER A 5 -9.93 -2.56 19.94
N LEU A 6 -8.96 -2.10 20.73
CA LEU A 6 -7.84 -2.89 21.23
C LEU A 6 -8.05 -3.06 22.73
N VAL A 7 -8.56 -4.23 23.14
CA VAL A 7 -8.63 -4.60 24.54
C VAL A 7 -7.67 -5.76 24.76
N LEU A 8 -6.58 -5.50 25.49
CA LEU A 8 -5.70 -6.56 25.99
C LEU A 8 -6.22 -7.01 27.34
N GLU A 9 -6.86 -8.17 27.35
CA GLU A 9 -7.22 -8.87 28.59
C GLU A 9 -6.05 -9.76 29.04
N PRO A 10 -5.77 -9.84 30.35
CA PRO A 10 -4.73 -10.72 30.84
C PRO A 10 -5.09 -12.19 30.59
N VAL A 11 -4.19 -12.93 29.94
CA VAL A 11 -4.29 -14.39 29.82
C VAL A 11 -4.13 -14.99 31.21
N SER A 12 -5.23 -15.34 31.87
CA SER A 12 -5.19 -16.09 33.11
C SER A 12 -5.51 -17.56 32.84
N ARG A 13 -4.67 -18.47 33.36
CA ARG A 13 -4.95 -19.92 33.41
C ARG A 13 -6.10 -20.28 34.37
N ASN A 14 -6.79 -19.29 34.94
CA ASN A 14 -7.93 -19.45 35.85
C ASN A 14 -9.10 -18.64 35.32
N LEU A 15 -10.21 -19.30 34.97
CA LEU A 15 -11.46 -18.74 34.43
C LEU A 15 -12.21 -17.72 35.36
N GLN A 16 -11.52 -17.02 36.27
CA GLN A 16 -12.14 -16.13 37.26
C GLN A 16 -11.40 -14.78 37.51
N ARG A 17 -10.36 -14.41 36.75
CA ARG A 17 -9.84 -13.02 36.84
C ARG A 17 -10.57 -12.10 35.88
N ILE A 18 -11.55 -11.37 36.41
CA ILE A 18 -12.27 -10.31 35.70
C ILE A 18 -11.26 -9.20 35.33
N SER A 19 -11.22 -8.79 34.05
CA SER A 19 -10.33 -7.72 33.58
C SER A 19 -10.61 -6.40 34.32
N PRO A 20 -9.59 -5.61 34.71
CA PRO A 20 -9.77 -4.27 35.28
C PRO A 20 -10.11 -3.20 34.21
N VAL A 21 -10.12 -3.58 32.92
CA VAL A 21 -10.42 -2.71 31.79
C VAL A 21 -11.75 -3.10 31.16
N ARG A 22 -12.56 -2.10 30.78
CA ARG A 22 -13.80 -2.25 30.01
C ARG A 22 -13.80 -1.29 28.84
N SER A 23 -14.20 -1.77 27.67
CA SER A 23 -14.46 -0.94 26.51
C SER A 23 -15.96 -0.81 26.27
N PHE A 24 -16.40 0.30 25.69
CA PHE A 24 -17.79 0.53 25.32
C PHE A 24 -17.88 1.04 23.89
N HIS A 25 -19.00 0.71 23.23
CA HIS A 25 -19.35 1.21 21.91
C HIS A 25 -20.88 1.34 21.80
N VAL A 26 -21.37 2.57 21.79
CA VAL A 26 -22.79 2.92 21.77
C VAL A 26 -23.10 3.71 20.50
N SER A 27 -24.02 3.21 19.70
CA SER A 27 -24.60 3.97 18.58
C SER A 27 -25.60 4.98 19.12
N LEU A 28 -25.47 6.25 18.73
CA LEU A 28 -26.37 7.33 19.15
C LEU A 28 -26.52 8.36 18.04
N ASP A 29 -27.61 9.12 18.04
CA ASP A 29 -27.79 10.22 17.07
C ASP A 29 -27.25 11.53 17.66
N ILE A 30 -26.43 12.28 16.92
CA ILE A 30 -25.90 13.61 17.32
C ILE A 30 -26.98 14.69 17.19
N SER A 31 -27.78 14.59 16.15
CA SER A 31 -28.98 15.38 15.91
C SER A 31 -30.01 14.45 15.27
N PRO A 32 -31.30 14.77 15.26
CA PRO A 32 -32.30 13.91 14.62
C PRO A 32 -31.90 13.57 13.18
N GLY A 33 -31.71 12.28 12.88
CA GLY A 33 -31.29 11.79 11.56
C GLY A 33 -29.78 11.88 11.26
N VAL A 34 -28.95 12.35 12.19
CA VAL A 34 -27.49 12.42 12.05
C VAL A 34 -26.84 11.34 12.93
N PRO A 35 -26.41 10.20 12.34
CA PRO A 35 -25.84 9.12 13.10
C PRO A 35 -24.48 9.49 13.69
N GLY A 36 -24.26 9.05 14.93
CA GLY A 36 -23.01 9.18 15.66
C GLY A 36 -22.67 7.91 16.43
N ARG A 37 -21.47 7.89 17.00
CA ARG A 37 -20.98 6.79 17.83
C ARG A 37 -20.22 7.34 19.01
N LEU A 38 -20.52 6.81 20.20
CA LEU A 38 -19.73 6.99 21.41
C LEU A 38 -18.93 5.71 21.65
N PHE A 39 -17.61 5.83 21.80
CA PHE A 39 -16.76 4.70 22.08
C PHE A 39 -15.59 5.10 22.97
N GLY A 40 -14.99 4.13 23.66
CA GLY A 40 -13.92 4.41 24.60
C GLY A 40 -13.68 3.28 25.57
N PHE A 41 -12.93 3.57 26.63
CA PHE A 41 -12.63 2.61 27.68
C PHE A 41 -12.61 3.25 29.07
N VAL A 42 -12.76 2.39 30.07
CA VAL A 42 -12.54 2.69 31.48
C VAL A 42 -11.64 1.61 32.08
N GLU A 43 -10.71 2.03 32.92
CA GLU A 43 -9.80 1.18 33.67
C GLU A 43 -9.89 1.58 35.15
N ALA A 44 -10.09 0.58 36.02
CA ALA A 44 -10.10 0.77 37.46
C ALA A 44 -9.36 -0.40 38.13
N GLU A 45 -8.64 -0.12 39.22
CA GLU A 45 -7.89 -1.14 39.97
C GLU A 45 -8.77 -2.31 40.42
N ASN A 46 -10.04 -2.02 40.78
CA ASN A 46 -11.04 -3.01 41.13
C ASN A 46 -11.93 -3.33 39.92
N PRO A 47 -11.96 -4.59 39.42
CA PRO A 47 -12.77 -4.97 38.28
C PRO A 47 -14.28 -4.72 38.44
N ARG A 48 -14.80 -4.72 39.67
CA ARG A 48 -16.21 -4.38 39.95
C ARG A 48 -16.51 -2.91 39.73
N ASP A 49 -15.54 -2.04 40.02
CA ASP A 49 -15.66 -0.60 39.79
C ASP A 49 -15.63 -0.30 38.29
N ALA A 50 -14.79 -1.01 37.52
CA ALA A 50 -14.78 -0.92 36.05
C ALA A 50 -16.12 -1.34 35.43
N GLU A 51 -16.74 -2.40 35.94
CA GLU A 51 -18.06 -2.86 35.49
C GLU A 51 -19.19 -1.89 35.87
N GLY A 52 -19.16 -1.35 37.11
CA GLY A 52 -20.11 -0.34 37.55
C GLY A 52 -20.03 0.96 36.73
N LEU A 53 -18.82 1.39 36.36
CA LEU A 53 -18.59 2.53 35.48
C LEU A 53 -19.09 2.28 34.06
N LEU A 54 -18.80 1.11 33.48
CA LEU A 54 -19.29 0.72 32.15
C LEU A 54 -20.82 0.81 32.09
N LEU A 55 -21.51 0.18 33.04
CA LEU A 55 -22.97 0.15 33.08
C LEU A 55 -23.57 1.55 33.21
N ALA A 56 -22.96 2.42 34.03
CA ALA A 56 -23.37 3.80 34.19
C ALA A 56 -23.23 4.60 32.89
N ILE A 57 -22.12 4.43 32.18
CA ILE A 57 -21.83 5.11 30.91
C ILE A 57 -22.80 4.67 29.82
N GLU A 58 -23.01 3.36 29.63
CA GLU A 58 -23.93 2.84 28.61
C GLU A 58 -25.38 3.25 28.89
N THR A 59 -25.80 3.21 30.16
CA THR A 59 -27.15 3.65 30.56
C THR A 59 -27.37 5.13 30.30
N ALA A 60 -26.37 5.97 30.61
CA ALA A 60 -26.44 7.42 30.37
C ALA A 60 -26.46 7.75 28.87
N ALA A 61 -25.60 7.10 28.09
CA ALA A 61 -25.54 7.27 26.65
C ALA A 61 -26.86 6.85 25.97
N GLY A 62 -27.45 5.73 26.38
CA GLY A 62 -28.73 5.24 25.84
C GLY A 62 -29.94 6.11 26.22
N ARG A 63 -29.88 6.85 27.33
CA ARG A 63 -30.95 7.77 27.76
C ARG A 63 -30.81 9.19 27.20
N SER A 64 -29.64 9.55 26.66
CA SER A 64 -29.39 10.88 26.13
C SER A 64 -30.06 11.07 24.76
N ALA A 65 -31.27 11.64 24.75
CA ALA A 65 -31.98 11.95 23.52
C ALA A 65 -31.35 13.13 22.73
N PRO A 66 -31.36 13.07 21.38
CA PRO A 66 -30.92 14.18 20.54
C PRO A 66 -31.87 15.38 20.61
N ARG A 67 -31.31 16.59 20.53
CA ARG A 67 -32.04 17.85 20.44
C ARG A 67 -31.87 18.43 19.04
N GLU A 68 -32.92 19.05 18.49
CA GLU A 68 -32.86 19.75 17.21
C GLU A 68 -31.99 21.01 17.30
N GLY A 69 -31.22 21.30 16.26
CA GLY A 69 -30.47 22.54 16.11
C GLY A 69 -29.22 22.69 16.99
N VAL A 70 -28.78 21.64 17.69
CA VAL A 70 -27.58 21.66 18.53
C VAL A 70 -26.34 21.32 17.71
N SER A 71 -25.25 22.08 17.88
CA SER A 71 -23.97 21.82 17.20
C SER A 71 -23.32 20.51 17.67
N PHE A 72 -22.40 19.95 16.90
CA PHE A 72 -21.68 18.74 17.29
C PHE A 72 -20.93 18.94 18.62
N ASP A 73 -20.28 20.10 18.78
CA ASP A 73 -19.52 20.51 19.95
C ASP A 73 -20.40 20.59 21.19
N ASP A 74 -21.55 21.28 21.08
CA ASP A 74 -22.52 21.41 22.17
C ASP A 74 -23.12 20.05 22.55
N ARG A 75 -23.38 19.19 21.55
CA ARG A 75 -23.89 17.85 21.80
C ARG A 75 -22.84 16.98 22.49
N ALA A 76 -21.57 17.07 22.09
CA ALA A 76 -20.48 16.35 22.72
C ALA A 76 -20.32 16.79 24.18
N ALA A 77 -20.33 18.10 24.45
CA ALA A 77 -20.28 18.65 25.80
C ALA A 77 -21.46 18.17 26.67
N GLN A 78 -22.68 18.16 26.13
CA GLN A 78 -23.86 17.66 26.83
C GLN A 78 -23.72 16.16 27.19
N LEU A 79 -23.31 15.33 26.22
CA LEU A 79 -23.11 13.89 26.44
C LEU A 79 -22.08 13.64 27.54
N LEU A 80 -20.92 14.31 27.49
CA LEU A 80 -19.89 14.17 28.53
C LEU A 80 -20.39 14.62 29.92
N GLY A 81 -21.20 15.68 29.97
CA GLY A 81 -21.86 16.11 31.20
C GLY A 81 -22.79 15.06 31.79
N ASP A 82 -23.60 14.43 30.95
CA ASP A 82 -24.51 13.34 31.35
C ASP A 82 -23.74 12.09 31.79
N LEU A 83 -22.62 11.75 31.12
CA LEU A 83 -21.72 10.67 31.56
C LEU A 83 -21.11 10.95 32.94
N ASN A 84 -20.56 12.15 33.17
CA ASN A 84 -19.99 12.53 34.47
C ASN A 84 -21.05 12.51 35.59
N ARG A 85 -22.30 12.91 35.30
CA ARG A 85 -23.42 12.82 36.25
C ARG A 85 -23.72 11.36 36.61
N ALA A 86 -23.82 10.48 35.62
CA ALA A 86 -24.09 9.07 35.84
C ALA A 86 -22.98 8.37 36.64
N VAL A 87 -21.71 8.72 36.40
CA VAL A 87 -20.61 8.21 37.22
C VAL A 87 -20.69 8.72 38.66
N SER A 88 -21.04 9.99 38.85
CA SER A 88 -21.23 10.56 40.20
C SER A 88 -22.37 9.87 40.96
N GLU A 89 -23.46 9.51 40.28
CA GLU A 89 -24.57 8.74 40.85
C GLU A 89 -24.18 7.29 41.15
N ALA A 90 -23.36 6.66 40.29
CA ALA A 90 -22.84 5.30 40.51
C ALA A 90 -21.94 5.23 41.76
N LYS A 91 -21.10 6.25 41.99
CA LYS A 91 -20.30 6.39 43.22
C LYS A 91 -21.18 6.59 44.46
N LYS A 92 -22.19 7.47 44.38
CA LYS A 92 -23.12 7.74 45.50
C LYS A 92 -24.00 6.54 45.88
N SER A 93 -24.37 5.71 44.90
CA SER A 93 -25.21 4.53 45.12
C SER A 93 -24.45 3.29 45.60
N GLY A 94 -23.13 3.39 45.82
CA GLY A 94 -22.28 2.29 46.26
C GLY A 94 -22.02 1.23 45.20
N LYS A 95 -22.39 1.48 43.94
CA LYS A 95 -22.10 0.59 42.79
C LYS A 95 -20.65 0.70 42.34
N VAL A 96 -20.01 1.83 42.64
CA VAL A 96 -18.58 2.09 42.44
C VAL A 96 -18.03 2.57 43.77
N SER A 97 -16.88 2.05 44.19
CA SER A 97 -16.22 2.43 45.44
C SER A 97 -15.93 3.94 45.49
N ALA A 98 -16.19 4.58 46.64
CA ALA A 98 -15.97 6.01 46.83
C ALA A 98 -14.47 6.37 46.85
N ASP A 99 -13.63 5.47 47.39
CA ASP A 99 -12.17 5.61 47.51
C ASP A 99 -11.41 4.91 46.35
N GLY A 100 -12.13 4.49 45.29
CA GLY A 100 -11.73 3.46 44.31
C GLY A 100 -10.55 3.77 43.38
N GLY A 101 -9.35 3.97 43.96
CA GLY A 101 -8.05 3.95 43.28
C GLY A 101 -7.88 4.98 42.16
N GLU A 102 -6.81 4.83 41.38
CA GLU A 102 -6.66 5.60 40.15
C GLU A 102 -7.59 5.06 39.06
N ILE A 103 -8.58 5.86 38.67
CA ILE A 103 -9.47 5.55 37.53
C ILE A 103 -8.93 6.24 36.28
N SER A 104 -8.73 5.47 35.21
CA SER A 104 -8.40 5.98 33.88
C SER A 104 -9.59 5.80 32.95
N ALA A 105 -9.90 6.81 32.14
CA ALA A 105 -11.05 6.77 31.25
C ALA A 105 -10.81 7.60 30.00
N LEU A 106 -11.32 7.14 28.87
CA LEU A 106 -11.36 7.89 27.62
C LEU A 106 -12.71 7.70 26.94
N ALA A 107 -13.30 8.79 26.48
CA ALA A 107 -14.50 8.81 25.68
C ALA A 107 -14.25 9.58 24.38
N ALA A 108 -14.65 8.98 23.27
CA ALA A 108 -14.63 9.56 21.94
C ALA A 108 -16.03 9.55 21.34
N ILE A 109 -16.48 10.70 20.84
CA ILE A 109 -17.75 10.86 20.15
C ILE A 109 -17.42 11.18 18.70
N SER A 110 -18.00 10.46 17.75
CA SER A 110 -17.74 10.66 16.32
C SER A 110 -19.03 10.78 15.53
N SER A 111 -19.02 11.63 14.49
CA SER A 111 -20.05 11.69 13.47
C SER A 111 -19.45 12.16 12.14
N GLY A 112 -19.58 11.32 11.12
CA GLY A 112 -18.93 11.55 9.82
C GLY A 112 -17.40 11.67 9.95
N VAL A 113 -16.91 12.90 9.79
CA VAL A 113 -15.49 13.29 9.80
C VAL A 113 -15.11 14.03 11.10
N GLN A 114 -16.09 14.42 11.91
CA GLN A 114 -15.89 15.11 13.18
C GLN A 114 -15.71 14.11 14.32
N ILE A 115 -14.79 14.44 15.23
CA ILE A 115 -14.52 13.70 16.46
C ILE A 115 -14.35 14.65 17.64
N ALA A 116 -14.92 14.27 18.78
CA ALA A 116 -14.72 14.91 20.07
C ALA A 116 -14.09 13.90 21.03
N LEU A 117 -13.04 14.31 21.74
CA LEU A 117 -12.26 13.47 22.64
C LEU A 117 -12.26 14.07 24.05
N SER A 118 -12.37 13.20 25.05
CA SER A 118 -12.23 13.55 26.46
C SER A 118 -11.67 12.38 27.23
N GLY A 119 -10.83 12.63 28.24
CA GLY A 119 -10.33 11.56 29.08
C GLY A 119 -9.51 12.02 30.28
N ARG A 120 -9.31 11.08 31.19
CA ARG A 120 -8.49 11.18 32.41
C ARG A 120 -7.48 10.05 32.40
N ASN A 121 -6.20 10.37 32.62
CA ASN A 121 -5.10 9.41 32.53
C ASN A 121 -5.05 8.64 31.20
N ALA A 122 -5.51 9.29 30.13
CA ALA A 122 -5.52 8.74 28.78
C ALA A 122 -4.82 9.70 27.81
N SER A 123 -4.39 9.15 26.68
CA SER A 123 -3.68 9.88 25.63
C SER A 123 -4.34 9.64 24.29
N ALA A 124 -4.34 10.67 23.47
CA ALA A 124 -4.82 10.62 22.10
C ALA A 124 -3.70 11.07 21.17
N LEU A 125 -3.09 10.14 20.46
CA LEU A 125 -2.01 10.39 19.50
C LEU A 125 -2.58 10.48 18.09
N ARG A 126 -2.54 11.68 17.50
CA ARG A 126 -2.84 11.89 16.07
C ARG A 126 -1.57 11.76 15.27
N VAL A 127 -1.64 11.01 14.18
CA VAL A 127 -0.59 10.90 13.18
C VAL A 127 -1.14 11.41 11.85
N HIS A 128 -0.58 12.52 11.37
CA HIS A 128 -0.89 13.08 10.06
C HIS A 128 0.22 12.71 9.08
N ARG A 129 -0.18 12.27 7.88
CA ARG A 129 0.76 12.01 6.78
C ARG A 129 0.60 13.07 5.70
N ASP A 130 1.66 13.85 5.48
CA ASP A 130 1.78 14.72 4.32
C ASP A 130 2.95 14.29 3.43
N GLY A 131 2.65 13.47 2.41
CA GLY A 131 3.68 12.93 1.52
C GLY A 131 4.71 12.08 2.28
N LYS A 132 5.92 12.62 2.48
CA LYS A 132 7.07 11.95 3.14
C LYS A 132 7.22 12.27 4.63
N THR A 133 6.50 13.26 5.16
CA THR A 133 6.63 13.67 6.57
C THR A 133 5.50 13.09 7.41
N LEU A 134 5.87 12.57 8.58
CA LEU A 134 4.95 12.10 9.60
C LEU A 134 4.93 13.11 10.75
N GLU A 135 3.76 13.69 11.01
CA GLU A 135 3.56 14.56 12.16
C GLU A 135 2.74 13.83 13.22
N ALA A 136 3.34 13.60 14.39
CA ALA A 136 2.69 13.01 15.54
C ALA A 136 2.37 14.11 16.56
N SER A 137 1.10 14.22 16.98
CA SER A 137 0.64 15.22 17.95
C SER A 137 -0.22 14.57 19.03
N GLU A 138 0.04 14.90 20.29
CA GLU A 138 -0.82 14.50 21.41
C GLU A 138 -1.95 15.51 21.59
N LEU A 139 -3.19 15.03 21.57
CA LEU A 139 -4.39 15.86 21.52
C LEU A 139 -4.99 16.14 22.91
N LEU A 140 -4.86 15.20 23.86
CA LEU A 140 -5.43 15.37 25.20
C LEU A 140 -4.43 16.08 26.12
N PRO A 141 -4.88 17.10 26.88
CA PRO A 141 -4.01 17.76 27.85
C PRO A 141 -3.69 16.83 29.03
N PRO A 142 -2.58 17.08 29.77
CA PRO A 142 -2.31 16.38 31.02
C PRO A 142 -3.48 16.55 32.00
N THR A 143 -3.76 15.51 32.78
CA THR A 143 -4.90 15.49 33.70
C THR A 143 -4.66 16.40 34.90
N ASP A 144 -5.57 17.35 35.16
CA ASP A 144 -5.57 18.16 36.37
C ASP A 144 -6.06 17.34 37.58
N ALA A 145 -5.21 17.16 38.58
CA ALA A 145 -5.49 16.34 39.76
C ALA A 145 -6.65 16.88 40.62
N GLU A 146 -7.01 18.17 40.49
CA GLU A 146 -8.05 18.83 41.27
C GLU A 146 -9.48 18.58 40.74
N SER A 147 -9.63 18.14 39.48
CA SER A 147 -10.95 17.87 38.90
C SER A 147 -11.47 16.49 39.32
N GLY A 148 -12.59 16.48 40.05
CA GLY A 148 -13.32 15.25 40.40
C GLY A 148 -14.06 14.59 39.22
N ALA A 149 -14.13 15.24 38.05
CA ALA A 149 -14.77 14.72 36.85
C ALA A 149 -13.84 13.76 36.08
N LEU A 150 -14.41 12.73 35.42
CA LEU A 150 -13.66 11.80 34.56
C LEU A 150 -13.40 12.40 33.18
N PHE A 151 -14.33 13.20 32.68
CA PHE A 151 -14.29 13.81 31.35
C PHE A 151 -14.30 15.33 31.48
N SER A 152 -13.16 15.93 31.83
CA SER A 152 -13.03 17.38 32.07
C SER A 152 -12.46 18.16 30.90
N SER A 153 -11.64 17.52 30.05
CA SER A 153 -11.08 18.12 28.84
C SER A 153 -11.95 17.77 27.63
N LEU A 154 -12.34 18.74 26.82
CA LEU A 154 -13.06 18.49 25.57
C LEU A 154 -12.22 19.02 24.41
N VAL A 155 -11.83 18.11 23.52
CA VAL A 155 -11.07 18.44 22.30
C VAL A 155 -11.92 18.04 21.11
N VAL A 156 -12.33 19.02 20.30
CA VAL A 156 -13.17 18.81 19.11
C VAL A 156 -12.39 19.14 17.85
N GLY A 157 -12.49 18.28 16.83
CA GLY A 157 -11.83 18.51 15.54
C GLY A 157 -12.37 17.63 14.41
N GLY A 158 -11.96 17.97 13.19
CA GLY A 158 -12.18 17.13 12.01
C GLY A 158 -10.95 16.26 11.71
N LEU A 159 -11.17 15.04 11.22
CA LEU A 159 -10.11 14.11 10.79
C LEU A 159 -9.99 14.10 9.26
N SER A 160 -8.80 14.36 8.71
CA SER A 160 -8.56 14.19 7.28
C SER A 160 -8.49 12.71 6.88
N SER A 161 -8.72 12.38 5.61
CA SER A 161 -8.57 11.00 5.08
C SER A 161 -7.17 10.41 5.24
N ARG A 162 -6.17 11.25 5.53
CA ARG A 162 -4.78 10.86 5.81
C ARG A 162 -4.44 10.82 7.31
N ASP A 163 -5.39 11.10 8.18
CA ASP A 163 -5.18 11.08 9.62
C ASP A 163 -5.37 9.67 10.17
N SER A 164 -4.51 9.31 11.11
CA SER A 164 -4.68 8.12 11.93
C SER A 164 -4.65 8.52 13.40
N LEU A 165 -5.55 7.97 14.19
CA LEU A 165 -5.70 8.34 15.59
C LEU A 165 -5.60 7.09 16.47
N LEU A 166 -4.74 7.17 17.48
CA LEU A 166 -4.63 6.18 18.55
C LEU A 166 -5.13 6.79 19.85
N LEU A 167 -6.16 6.18 20.43
CA LEU A 167 -6.71 6.57 21.73
C LEU A 167 -6.35 5.48 22.73
N ALA A 168 -5.47 5.75 23.69
CA ALA A 168 -4.93 4.72 24.56
C ALA A 168 -4.74 5.19 26.00
N GLY A 169 -4.67 4.25 26.94
CA GLY A 169 -4.23 4.54 28.30
C GLY A 169 -2.78 5.02 28.31
N ARG A 170 -2.40 5.84 29.31
CA ARG A 170 -1.02 6.37 29.40
C ARG A 170 0.06 5.29 29.43
N ARG A 171 -0.26 4.13 29.98
CA ARG A 171 0.67 3.00 30.15
C ARG A 171 1.13 2.37 28.85
N ILE A 172 0.48 2.64 27.70
CA ILE A 172 0.92 2.07 26.41
C ILE A 172 2.32 2.59 26.02
N PHE A 173 2.65 3.83 26.40
CA PHE A 173 3.93 4.44 26.05
C PHE A 173 5.08 3.99 26.95
N ASP A 174 4.77 3.33 28.07
CA ASP A 174 5.78 2.71 28.94
C ASP A 174 6.38 1.46 28.26
N TYR A 175 5.66 0.87 27.30
CA TYR A 175 6.06 -0.36 26.62
C TYR A 175 6.38 -0.17 25.13
N ILE A 176 5.71 0.78 24.45
CA ILE A 176 5.95 1.05 23.04
C ILE A 176 6.30 2.53 22.84
N ALA A 177 7.47 2.78 22.25
CA ALA A 177 7.91 4.12 21.90
C ALA A 177 6.94 4.80 20.92
N ARG A 178 6.72 6.11 21.11
CA ARG A 178 5.80 6.93 20.29
C ARG A 178 6.14 6.87 18.80
N ASP A 179 7.41 6.88 18.44
CA ASP A 179 7.86 6.80 17.05
C ASP A 179 7.48 5.47 16.39
N HIS A 180 7.53 4.37 17.15
CA HIS A 180 7.11 3.07 16.65
C HIS A 180 5.58 3.03 16.45
N LEU A 181 4.81 3.51 17.43
CA LEU A 181 3.35 3.63 17.29
C LEU A 181 2.97 4.53 16.10
N SER A 182 3.67 5.65 15.91
CA SER A 182 3.41 6.57 14.81
C SER A 182 3.62 5.92 13.43
N ARG A 183 4.66 5.10 13.29
CA ARG A 183 4.94 4.34 12.06
C ARG A 183 3.88 3.27 11.80
N ILE A 184 3.48 2.52 12.83
CA ILE A 184 2.41 1.52 12.73
C ILE A 184 1.11 2.19 12.27
N LEU A 185 0.71 3.27 12.95
CA LEU A 185 -0.52 4.01 12.65
C LEU A 185 -0.51 4.64 11.26
N ALA A 186 0.64 5.08 10.77
CA ALA A 186 0.73 5.65 9.43
C ALA A 186 0.50 4.60 8.32
N HIS A 187 1.04 3.38 8.46
CA HIS A 187 1.14 2.41 7.36
C HIS A 187 0.15 1.24 7.43
N ALA A 188 -0.29 0.83 8.62
CA ALA A 188 -1.17 -0.32 8.78
C ALA A 188 -2.65 0.07 8.69
N ASP A 189 -3.52 -0.79 8.14
CA ASP A 189 -4.97 -0.61 8.28
C ASP A 189 -5.40 -0.85 9.76
N PRO A 190 -6.62 -0.46 10.18
CA PRO A 190 -7.01 -0.55 11.59
C PRO A 190 -6.91 -1.98 12.16
N GLU A 191 -7.12 -3.01 11.34
CA GLU A 191 -7.02 -4.41 11.76
C GLU A 191 -5.56 -4.86 11.91
N ALA A 192 -4.70 -4.57 10.92
CA ALA A 192 -3.29 -4.91 10.99
C ALA A 192 -2.55 -4.10 12.08
N ALA A 193 -2.93 -2.83 12.27
CA ALA A 193 -2.42 -2.00 13.37
C ALA A 193 -2.77 -2.64 14.72
N ARG A 194 -3.98 -3.19 14.87
CA ARG A 194 -4.37 -3.92 16.07
C ARG A 194 -3.48 -5.12 16.30
N GLU A 195 -3.38 -6.03 15.33
CA GLU A 195 -2.59 -7.26 15.49
C GLU A 195 -1.11 -6.97 15.80
N THR A 196 -0.55 -5.92 15.20
CA THR A 196 0.84 -5.51 15.40
C THR A 196 1.08 -4.91 16.80
N ILE A 197 0.14 -4.09 17.28
CA ILE A 197 0.22 -3.56 18.66
C ILE A 197 0.05 -4.70 19.67
N LEU A 198 -0.85 -5.66 19.41
CA LEU A 198 -1.03 -6.83 20.26
C LEU A 198 0.22 -7.72 20.28
N SER A 199 0.85 -7.96 19.13
CA SER A 199 2.05 -8.79 19.02
C SER A 199 3.26 -8.17 19.73
N ALA A 200 3.39 -6.85 19.69
CA ALA A 200 4.42 -6.11 20.45
C ALA A 200 4.21 -6.17 21.97
N LEU A 201 3.01 -6.54 22.44
CA LEU A 201 2.63 -6.60 23.85
C LEU A 201 2.50 -8.04 24.39
N THR A 202 2.80 -9.06 23.56
CA THR A 202 2.62 -10.50 23.91
C THR A 202 3.57 -11.01 25.00
N ASP A 203 4.73 -10.37 25.18
CA ASP A 203 5.74 -10.77 26.18
C ASP A 203 5.55 -10.07 27.54
N LEU A 204 4.45 -9.33 27.73
CA LEU A 204 4.18 -8.61 28.98
C LEU A 204 3.75 -9.55 30.12
N SER A 205 4.14 -9.19 31.34
CA SER A 205 3.71 -9.89 32.56
C SER A 205 2.17 -9.94 32.67
N PRO A 206 1.57 -11.05 33.14
CA PRO A 206 0.11 -11.29 33.15
C PRO A 206 -0.70 -10.40 34.12
N SER A 207 -0.11 -9.32 34.63
CA SER A 207 -0.70 -8.36 35.57
C SER A 207 -0.99 -6.98 34.96
N VAL A 208 -0.67 -6.76 33.68
CA VAL A 208 -0.86 -5.47 33.00
C VAL A 208 -2.10 -5.55 32.12
N SER A 209 -3.00 -4.57 32.24
CA SER A 209 -4.14 -4.39 31.35
C SER A 209 -3.94 -3.11 30.56
N LEU A 210 -4.20 -3.18 29.25
CA LEU A 210 -4.03 -2.05 28.35
C LEU A 210 -5.28 -1.94 27.48
N ALA A 211 -5.78 -0.71 27.34
CA ALA A 211 -6.78 -0.37 26.36
C ALA A 211 -6.23 0.63 25.36
N ALA A 212 -6.54 0.38 24.10
CA ALA A 212 -6.33 1.30 23.00
C ALA A 212 -7.50 1.24 22.01
N PHE A 213 -7.59 2.23 21.15
CA PHE A 213 -8.45 2.23 19.97
C PHE A 213 -7.67 2.83 18.83
N VAL A 214 -7.69 2.14 17.69
CA VAL A 214 -7.17 2.69 16.44
C VAL A 214 -8.37 3.15 15.62
N VAL A 215 -8.39 4.45 15.30
CA VAL A 215 -9.45 5.09 14.54
C VAL A 215 -8.86 5.65 13.26
N LYS A 216 -9.45 5.24 12.13
CA LYS A 216 -9.16 5.85 10.82
C LYS A 216 -10.47 6.32 10.16
N PRO A 217 -10.45 7.46 9.44
CA PRO A 217 -11.51 7.78 8.53
C PRO A 217 -11.65 6.64 7.51
N ALA A 218 -12.88 6.24 7.20
CA ALA A 218 -13.10 5.17 6.24
C ALA A 218 -12.62 5.66 4.87
N SER A 219 -11.48 5.15 4.40
CA SER A 219 -11.14 5.25 2.99
C SER A 219 -12.29 4.62 2.22
N VAL A 220 -12.76 5.25 1.15
CA VAL A 220 -13.72 4.61 0.24
C VAL A 220 -13.03 3.36 -0.32
N ARG A 221 -13.17 2.23 0.39
CA ARG A 221 -12.86 0.90 -0.13
C ARG A 221 -13.80 0.74 -1.31
N GLY A 222 -13.24 0.90 -2.51
CA GLY A 222 -13.90 0.46 -3.73
C GLY A 222 -14.16 -1.03 -3.59
N ARG A 223 -15.31 -1.38 -3.02
CA ARG A 223 -15.94 -2.68 -3.24
C ARG A 223 -16.07 -2.75 -4.75
N GLN A 224 -15.21 -3.54 -5.40
CA GLN A 224 -15.50 -4.01 -6.74
C GLN A 224 -16.69 -4.97 -6.61
N THR A 225 -17.87 -4.41 -6.39
CA THR A 225 -19.09 -5.05 -6.88
C THR A 225 -18.98 -4.96 -8.39
N LEU A 226 -18.82 -6.12 -9.02
CA LEU A 226 -19.12 -6.31 -10.44
C LEU A 226 -20.35 -5.45 -10.78
N PRO A 227 -20.29 -4.55 -11.76
CA PRO A 227 -21.47 -3.80 -12.17
C PRO A 227 -22.54 -4.80 -12.59
N ASP A 228 -23.63 -4.82 -11.83
CA ASP A 228 -24.88 -5.43 -12.25
C ASP A 228 -25.38 -4.60 -13.45
N PHE A 229 -25.28 -5.16 -14.65
CA PHE A 229 -25.79 -4.53 -15.87
C PHE A 229 -27.31 -4.66 -15.91
N ALA A 230 -28.00 -3.97 -15.02
CA ALA A 230 -29.46 -3.93 -15.04
C ALA A 230 -30.02 -2.70 -14.31
N SER A 231 -29.69 -1.49 -14.74
CA SER A 231 -30.63 -0.34 -14.76
C SER A 231 -30.01 0.87 -15.45
N ALA A 232 -30.65 1.32 -16.54
CA ALA A 232 -30.29 2.55 -17.23
C ALA A 232 -30.58 3.79 -16.35
N PRO A 233 -29.69 4.80 -16.28
CA PRO A 233 -30.04 6.08 -15.67
C PRO A 233 -30.86 6.94 -16.63
N SER A 234 -31.94 7.50 -16.09
CA SER A 234 -32.86 8.44 -16.70
C SER A 234 -32.24 9.83 -16.93
N MET A 235 -32.82 10.55 -17.90
CA MET A 235 -32.35 11.80 -18.53
C MET A 235 -32.24 13.06 -17.64
N ASP A 236 -32.39 12.98 -16.32
CA ASP A 236 -32.43 14.17 -15.45
C ASP A 236 -31.06 14.64 -14.94
N SER A 237 -30.00 13.86 -15.10
CA SER A 237 -28.63 14.20 -14.63
C SER A 237 -27.77 14.94 -15.67
N LEU A 238 -28.34 15.23 -16.85
CA LEU A 238 -27.65 15.90 -17.95
C LEU A 238 -27.81 17.44 -17.90
N ASP A 239 -28.91 17.94 -17.32
CA ASP A 239 -29.16 19.37 -17.16
C ASP A 239 -28.27 20.00 -16.07
N ASP A 240 -28.05 19.29 -14.95
CA ASP A 240 -27.17 19.76 -13.86
C ASP A 240 -25.69 19.87 -14.29
N LEU A 241 -25.24 18.98 -15.19
CA LEU A 241 -23.88 19.03 -15.75
C LEU A 241 -23.72 20.11 -16.83
N LEU A 242 -24.79 20.45 -17.55
CA LEU A 242 -24.80 21.54 -18.53
C LEU A 242 -24.78 22.93 -17.84
N ASP A 243 -25.42 23.06 -16.68
CA ASP A 243 -25.38 24.26 -15.86
C ASP A 243 -24.02 24.47 -15.17
N GLN A 244 -23.33 23.39 -14.75
CA GLN A 244 -21.96 23.48 -14.20
C GLN A 244 -20.90 23.82 -15.27
N ALA A 245 -21.03 23.27 -16.48
CA ALA A 245 -20.11 23.56 -17.58
C ALA A 245 -20.21 25.04 -18.02
N THR A 246 -21.42 25.59 -18.08
CA THR A 246 -21.63 27.00 -18.44
C THR A 246 -21.16 27.99 -17.38
N HIS A 247 -21.13 27.59 -16.10
CA HIS A 247 -20.58 28.43 -15.02
C HIS A 247 -19.04 28.48 -15.00
N THR A 248 -18.39 27.42 -15.49
CA THR A 248 -16.94 27.30 -15.56
C THR A 248 -16.37 27.99 -16.81
N GLU A 249 -17.13 27.99 -17.91
CA GLU A 249 -16.80 28.69 -19.17
C GLU A 249 -16.77 30.22 -19.00
N ARG A 250 -17.59 30.77 -18.08
CA ARG A 250 -17.62 32.21 -17.75
C ARG A 250 -16.43 32.69 -16.91
N MET A 251 -15.76 31.80 -16.19
CA MET A 251 -14.67 32.15 -15.27
C MET A 251 -13.29 32.08 -15.93
N LEU A 252 -13.15 31.37 -17.07
CA LEU A 252 -11.84 30.98 -17.59
C LEU A 252 -11.42 31.58 -18.94
N ASN A 253 -12.19 32.49 -19.57
CA ASN A 253 -11.71 33.09 -20.82
C ASN A 253 -12.30 34.48 -21.17
N PRO A 254 -11.60 35.60 -20.90
CA PRO A 254 -11.99 36.92 -21.38
C PRO A 254 -11.17 37.30 -22.63
N ALA A 255 -11.39 36.65 -23.77
CA ALA A 255 -11.03 37.20 -25.09
C ALA A 255 -11.50 36.28 -26.22
N LEU A 256 -12.56 36.71 -26.91
CA LEU A 256 -12.81 36.64 -28.37
C LEU A 256 -14.32 36.56 -28.61
N HIS A 257 -14.94 37.72 -28.81
CA HIS A 257 -16.29 37.85 -29.32
C HIS A 257 -16.32 37.55 -30.83
N ILE A 258 -17.11 36.57 -31.26
CA ILE A 258 -17.63 36.47 -32.65
C ILE A 258 -19.14 36.16 -32.58
N PRO A 259 -20.03 36.96 -33.20
CA PRO A 259 -21.47 36.86 -33.03
C PRO A 259 -22.08 35.85 -34.02
N LEU A 260 -21.94 34.55 -33.76
CA LEU A 260 -22.57 33.50 -34.58
C LEU A 260 -23.76 32.82 -33.87
N LEU A 261 -23.84 32.90 -32.55
CA LEU A 261 -24.83 32.16 -31.74
C LEU A 261 -26.17 32.89 -31.52
N ARG A 262 -26.34 34.12 -32.03
CA ARG A 262 -27.61 34.86 -31.87
C ARG A 262 -28.67 34.48 -32.91
N THR A 263 -28.26 34.07 -34.10
CA THR A 263 -29.15 33.76 -35.24
C THR A 263 -29.85 32.39 -35.11
N ILE A 264 -29.27 31.46 -34.36
CA ILE A 264 -29.84 30.10 -34.19
C ILE A 264 -30.96 30.09 -33.14
N ARG A 265 -30.87 30.93 -32.09
CA ARG A 265 -31.89 31.02 -31.05
C ARG A 265 -33.21 31.65 -31.54
N GLU A 266 -33.15 32.62 -32.45
CA GLU A 266 -34.35 33.23 -33.04
C GLU A 266 -35.06 32.30 -34.04
N PHE A 267 -34.33 31.40 -34.69
CA PHE A 267 -34.90 30.41 -35.62
C PHE A 267 -35.63 29.26 -34.91
N PHE A 268 -35.19 28.87 -33.70
CA PHE A 268 -35.83 27.81 -32.92
C PHE A 268 -36.91 28.32 -31.93
N ALA A 269 -36.94 29.61 -31.61
CA ALA A 269 -37.98 30.20 -30.74
C ALA A 269 -39.35 30.38 -31.41
N SER A 270 -39.46 30.27 -32.74
CA SER A 270 -40.74 30.40 -33.45
C SER A 270 -41.50 29.08 -33.67
N ARG A 271 -41.11 27.98 -32.99
CA ARG A 271 -41.70 26.65 -33.23
C ARG A 271 -42.15 25.84 -32.02
N ALA A 272 -42.16 26.41 -30.82
CA ALA A 272 -42.70 25.74 -29.63
C ALA A 272 -43.93 26.48 -29.09
N GLY A 273 -45.12 26.04 -29.50
CA GLY A 273 -46.35 26.45 -28.82
C GLY A 273 -47.64 26.20 -29.60
N LYS A 274 -48.14 24.96 -29.57
CA LYS A 274 -49.50 24.57 -29.11
C LYS A 274 -49.96 23.26 -29.77
N ARG A 275 -50.22 22.27 -28.93
CA ARG A 275 -50.93 21.02 -29.24
C ARG A 275 -52.38 21.33 -29.68
N PRO A 276 -52.96 20.64 -30.68
CA PRO A 276 -54.39 20.71 -30.94
C PRO A 276 -55.17 19.71 -30.07
N ARG A 277 -56.33 20.15 -29.55
CA ARG A 277 -57.38 19.34 -28.93
C ARG A 277 -58.57 19.26 -29.90
N ALA A 278 -59.31 18.16 -29.85
CA ALA A 278 -60.40 17.74 -30.75
C ALA A 278 -61.59 18.75 -30.84
N PRO A 279 -62.51 18.60 -31.83
CA PRO A 279 -63.33 19.70 -32.35
C PRO A 279 -64.71 19.82 -31.69
N ALA A 280 -65.29 21.02 -31.78
CA ALA A 280 -66.74 21.26 -31.64
C ALA A 280 -67.21 22.31 -32.68
N GLN A 281 -68.44 22.13 -33.12
CA GLN A 281 -69.12 22.67 -34.29
C GLN A 281 -69.47 24.17 -34.18
N GLY A 282 -69.67 24.83 -35.33
CA GLY A 282 -70.51 26.03 -35.43
C GLY A 282 -70.07 27.11 -36.42
N ALA A 283 -70.79 27.19 -37.55
CA ALA A 283 -71.11 28.37 -38.37
C ALA A 283 -70.00 29.23 -39.04
N SER A 284 -70.35 29.67 -40.25
CA SER A 284 -69.63 30.40 -41.31
C SER A 284 -69.76 31.93 -41.15
N PRO A 285 -69.42 32.78 -42.16
CA PRO A 285 -68.26 32.87 -43.06
C PRO A 285 -67.70 34.32 -43.16
N VAL A 286 -66.40 34.55 -43.36
CA VAL A 286 -65.95 35.79 -44.05
C VAL A 286 -64.68 35.54 -44.88
N ARG A 287 -64.77 35.91 -46.17
CA ARG A 287 -63.70 35.98 -47.17
C ARG A 287 -62.64 37.02 -46.78
N SER A 288 -61.35 36.77 -47.06
CA SER A 288 -60.62 37.45 -48.15
C SER A 288 -59.10 37.25 -48.10
N LEU A 289 -58.56 36.96 -49.29
CA LEU A 289 -57.31 37.46 -49.87
C LEU A 289 -56.04 37.51 -48.99
N ALA A 290 -55.15 36.53 -49.17
CA ALA A 290 -53.70 36.74 -49.33
C ALA A 290 -52.98 35.42 -49.68
N SER A 291 -53.24 34.86 -50.86
CA SER A 291 -52.51 33.68 -51.37
C SER A 291 -51.81 34.01 -52.69
N ARG A 292 -50.64 34.65 -52.60
CA ARG A 292 -49.68 34.66 -53.73
C ARG A 292 -48.19 34.67 -53.36
N GLY A 293 -47.83 34.85 -52.08
CA GLY A 293 -46.41 34.80 -51.63
C GLY A 293 -45.92 33.45 -51.09
N VAL A 294 -46.82 32.59 -50.58
CA VAL A 294 -46.41 31.41 -49.79
C VAL A 294 -46.28 30.13 -50.62
N ARG A 295 -46.96 30.02 -51.77
CA ARG A 295 -46.79 28.86 -52.68
C ARG A 295 -45.47 28.87 -53.45
N ALA A 296 -44.93 30.05 -53.77
CA ALA A 296 -43.66 30.18 -54.49
C ALA A 296 -42.41 29.84 -53.64
N ALA A 297 -42.52 29.89 -52.30
CA ALA A 297 -41.44 29.53 -51.38
C ALA A 297 -41.40 28.02 -51.07
N PHE A 298 -42.55 27.34 -51.16
CA PHE A 298 -42.65 25.90 -50.91
C PHE A 298 -42.12 25.07 -52.08
N ASP A 299 -42.34 25.53 -53.32
CA ASP A 299 -41.88 24.81 -54.52
C ASP A 299 -40.35 24.92 -54.72
N ARG A 300 -39.70 26.02 -54.30
CA ARG A 300 -38.23 26.16 -54.41
C ARG A 300 -37.43 25.36 -53.37
N GLY A 301 -38.00 25.09 -52.19
CA GLY A 301 -37.36 24.28 -51.15
C GLY A 301 -37.46 22.77 -51.43
N ALA A 302 -38.58 22.33 -52.00
CA ALA A 302 -38.79 20.94 -52.41
C ALA A 302 -37.93 20.56 -53.63
N ASP A 303 -37.68 21.48 -54.56
CA ASP A 303 -36.82 21.24 -55.72
C ASP A 303 -35.33 21.17 -55.36
N LEU A 304 -34.88 21.86 -54.31
CA LEU A 304 -33.51 21.79 -53.79
C LEU A 304 -33.22 20.44 -53.10
N LEU A 305 -34.21 19.92 -52.36
CA LEU A 305 -34.17 18.58 -51.77
C LEU A 305 -34.31 17.47 -52.81
N ARG A 306 -35.08 17.68 -53.90
CA ARG A 306 -35.17 16.75 -55.02
C ARG A 306 -33.92 16.76 -55.91
N LEU A 307 -33.21 17.89 -56.04
CA LEU A 307 -31.90 17.96 -56.70
C LEU A 307 -30.81 17.26 -55.88
N LEU A 308 -30.84 17.39 -54.55
CA LEU A 308 -29.96 16.63 -53.64
C LEU A 308 -30.29 15.12 -53.63
N ALA A 309 -31.56 14.74 -53.72
CA ALA A 309 -32.00 13.34 -53.81
C ALA A 309 -31.84 12.72 -55.22
N ALA A 310 -31.84 13.52 -56.28
CA ALA A 310 -31.58 13.04 -57.65
C ALA A 310 -30.08 12.86 -57.91
N ALA A 311 -29.22 13.69 -57.29
CA ALA A 311 -27.77 13.54 -57.31
C ALA A 311 -27.28 12.34 -56.47
N SER A 312 -28.06 11.87 -55.49
CA SER A 312 -27.66 10.77 -54.59
C SER A 312 -27.96 9.37 -55.13
N ARG A 313 -28.81 9.19 -56.16
CA ARG A 313 -29.10 7.84 -56.70
C ARG A 313 -27.91 7.14 -57.38
N GLY A 314 -26.84 7.87 -57.70
CA GLY A 314 -25.58 7.30 -58.24
C GLY A 314 -24.39 7.29 -57.27
N ALA A 315 -24.49 7.96 -56.10
CA ALA A 315 -23.36 8.21 -55.20
C ALA A 315 -23.41 7.43 -53.87
N VAL A 316 -24.53 6.79 -53.56
CA VAL A 316 -24.80 6.16 -52.24
C VAL A 316 -23.94 4.91 -51.95
N LEU A 317 -23.29 4.31 -52.94
CA LEU A 317 -22.38 3.17 -52.71
C LEU A 317 -20.92 3.58 -52.45
N GLY A 318 -20.53 4.81 -52.79
CA GLY A 318 -19.16 5.31 -52.61
C GLY A 318 -18.87 5.90 -51.22
N GLU A 319 -19.83 6.62 -50.64
CA GLU A 319 -19.62 7.31 -49.36
C GLU A 319 -19.49 6.36 -48.17
N ALA A 320 -20.27 5.27 -48.11
CA ALA A 320 -20.17 4.31 -47.02
C ALA A 320 -18.81 3.58 -46.96
N ALA A 321 -18.18 3.36 -48.12
CA ALA A 321 -16.85 2.76 -48.19
C ALA A 321 -15.76 3.74 -47.71
N VAL A 322 -15.83 5.00 -48.15
CA VAL A 322 -14.88 6.05 -47.73
C VAL A 322 -14.98 6.32 -46.22
N TRP A 323 -16.19 6.37 -45.67
CA TRP A 323 -16.41 6.54 -44.22
C TRP A 323 -15.94 5.32 -43.42
N ARG A 324 -16.14 4.07 -43.90
CA ARG A 324 -15.58 2.87 -43.26
C ARG A 324 -14.04 2.86 -43.29
N SER A 325 -13.44 3.19 -44.43
CA SER A 325 -11.99 3.27 -44.59
C SER A 325 -11.35 4.33 -43.70
N LEU A 326 -11.97 5.52 -43.57
CA LEU A 326 -11.54 6.56 -42.64
C LEU A 326 -11.66 6.11 -41.18
N LEU A 327 -12.72 5.37 -40.84
CA LEU A 327 -12.94 4.86 -39.48
C LEU A 327 -11.95 3.75 -39.12
N VAL A 328 -11.56 2.88 -40.05
CA VAL A 328 -10.51 1.86 -39.86
C VAL A 328 -9.12 2.47 -39.74
N ILE A 329 -8.80 3.50 -40.54
CA ILE A 329 -7.54 4.25 -40.43
C ILE A 329 -7.45 5.02 -39.10
N ALA A 330 -8.58 5.56 -38.62
CA ALA A 330 -8.65 6.32 -37.38
C ALA A 330 -8.63 5.44 -36.11
N THR A 331 -9.19 4.23 -36.18
CA THR A 331 -9.30 3.33 -35.01
C THR A 331 -8.13 2.34 -34.89
N ASN A 332 -7.33 2.14 -35.94
CA ASN A 332 -6.19 1.20 -36.03
C ASN A 332 -6.43 -0.15 -35.34
N LYS A 333 -7.67 -0.66 -35.42
CA LYS A 333 -8.01 -1.97 -34.90
C LYS A 333 -7.41 -3.01 -35.85
N ASP A 334 -6.64 -3.95 -35.30
CA ASP A 334 -6.05 -5.11 -35.99
C ASP A 334 -4.92 -4.83 -37.01
N ASP A 335 -4.17 -3.72 -36.88
CA ASP A 335 -3.00 -3.40 -37.72
C ASP A 335 -3.30 -3.38 -39.25
N ALA A 336 -4.58 -3.19 -39.61
CA ALA A 336 -5.09 -3.26 -40.97
C ALA A 336 -4.80 -2.02 -41.83
N ARG A 337 -4.14 -1.00 -41.27
CA ARG A 337 -3.90 0.32 -41.87
C ARG A 337 -3.21 0.25 -43.23
N GLY A 338 -2.24 -0.65 -43.39
CA GLY A 338 -1.51 -0.83 -44.65
C GLY A 338 -2.34 -1.43 -45.79
N ARG A 339 -3.31 -2.31 -45.47
CA ARG A 339 -4.18 -2.99 -46.45
C ARG A 339 -5.28 -2.06 -46.98
N GLU A 340 -5.87 -1.25 -46.09
CA GLU A 340 -6.87 -0.23 -46.47
C GLU A 340 -6.25 0.92 -47.28
N LEU A 341 -5.06 1.42 -46.90
CA LEU A 341 -4.34 2.45 -47.69
C LEU A 341 -4.06 2.00 -49.14
N ALA A 342 -3.75 0.71 -49.34
CA ALA A 342 -3.54 0.13 -50.67
C ALA A 342 -4.85 0.01 -51.48
N ALA A 343 -5.97 -0.34 -50.82
CA ALA A 343 -7.29 -0.43 -51.45
C ALA A 343 -7.85 0.95 -51.84
N ILE A 344 -7.67 1.96 -50.98
CA ILE A 344 -8.07 3.35 -51.23
C ILE A 344 -7.29 3.92 -52.42
N ARG A 345 -5.98 3.68 -52.53
CA ARG A 345 -5.18 4.14 -53.67
C ARG A 345 -5.70 3.58 -55.00
N LYS A 346 -6.18 2.33 -55.01
CA LYS A 346 -6.70 1.66 -56.20
C LYS A 346 -8.10 2.14 -56.62
N ASN A 347 -8.96 2.47 -55.65
CA ASN A 347 -10.36 2.88 -55.88
C ASN A 347 -10.58 4.41 -55.94
N ALA A 348 -9.68 5.21 -55.34
CA ALA A 348 -9.75 6.68 -55.42
C ALA A 348 -9.37 7.18 -56.82
N LEU A 349 -8.41 6.53 -57.49
CA LEU A 349 -7.93 6.88 -58.82
C LEU A 349 -9.00 6.69 -59.92
N SER A 350 -9.92 5.72 -59.78
CA SER A 350 -11.04 5.53 -60.71
C SER A 350 -12.23 6.45 -60.45
N SER A 351 -12.35 6.99 -59.24
CA SER A 351 -13.49 7.83 -58.80
C SER A 351 -13.25 9.33 -59.01
N ILE A 352 -12.00 9.77 -59.18
CA ILE A 352 -11.62 11.17 -59.45
C ILE A 352 -12.08 11.64 -60.85
N GLY A 353 -12.17 10.72 -61.82
CA GLY A 353 -12.57 11.03 -63.20
C GLY A 353 -14.03 11.46 -63.35
N SER A 354 -14.94 10.82 -62.62
CA SER A 354 -16.40 11.09 -62.67
C SER A 354 -16.81 12.32 -61.84
N ILE A 355 -16.05 12.65 -60.79
CA ILE A 355 -16.26 13.87 -59.98
C ILE A 355 -15.85 15.12 -60.78
N LYS A 356 -14.82 15.03 -61.62
CA LYS A 356 -14.30 16.16 -62.43
C LYS A 356 -15.28 16.61 -63.53
N SER A 357 -16.09 15.70 -64.07
CA SER A 357 -17.12 16.01 -65.08
C SER A 357 -18.41 16.56 -64.47
N GLY A 358 -18.85 16.04 -63.31
CA GLY A 358 -20.01 16.55 -62.58
C GLY A 358 -19.79 17.93 -61.94
N LEU A 359 -18.55 18.23 -61.52
CA LEU A 359 -18.23 19.53 -60.93
C LEU A 359 -18.33 20.68 -61.96
N ARG A 360 -18.09 20.40 -63.26
CA ARG A 360 -18.11 21.40 -64.34
C ARG A 360 -19.52 21.79 -64.80
N THR A 361 -20.50 20.89 -64.65
CA THR A 361 -21.90 21.11 -65.07
C THR A 361 -22.79 21.69 -63.97
N MET A 362 -22.29 21.78 -62.73
CA MET A 362 -23.04 22.35 -61.61
C MET A 362 -23.11 23.90 -61.64
N PRO A 363 -24.29 24.50 -61.34
CA PRO A 363 -24.42 25.94 -61.07
C PRO A 363 -23.50 26.38 -59.93
N SER A 364 -22.96 27.61 -60.02
CA SER A 364 -21.97 28.17 -59.07
C SER A 364 -22.33 28.01 -57.57
N PRO A 365 -23.59 28.18 -57.13
CA PRO A 365 -23.97 28.00 -55.73
C PRO A 365 -23.83 26.56 -55.24
N ALA A 366 -24.18 25.57 -56.06
CA ALA A 366 -24.10 24.15 -55.72
C ALA A 366 -22.64 23.67 -55.65
N ARG A 367 -21.78 24.23 -56.50
CA ARG A 367 -20.33 23.94 -56.49
C ARG A 367 -19.66 24.43 -55.20
N ILE A 368 -20.03 25.62 -54.72
CA ILE A 368 -19.53 26.18 -53.46
C ILE A 368 -20.03 25.36 -52.26
N ALA A 369 -21.30 24.99 -52.24
CA ALA A 369 -21.87 24.16 -51.18
C ALA A 369 -21.22 22.77 -51.11
N PHE A 370 -20.94 22.14 -52.26
CA PHE A 370 -20.27 20.84 -52.33
C PHE A 370 -18.82 20.90 -51.85
N LEU A 371 -18.04 21.92 -52.26
CA LEU A 371 -16.67 22.12 -51.78
C LEU A 371 -16.64 22.46 -50.28
N GLY A 372 -17.61 23.24 -49.79
CA GLY A 372 -17.79 23.51 -48.37
C GLY A 372 -18.08 22.26 -47.54
N ALA A 373 -18.94 21.36 -48.04
CA ALA A 373 -19.24 20.09 -47.38
C ALA A 373 -18.03 19.15 -47.31
N ILE A 374 -17.21 19.09 -48.38
CA ILE A 374 -15.95 18.34 -48.38
C ILE A 374 -14.96 18.92 -47.37
N GLY A 375 -14.80 20.25 -47.34
CA GLY A 375 -13.92 20.93 -46.38
C GLY A 375 -14.34 20.68 -44.93
N LEU A 376 -15.64 20.73 -44.64
CA LEU A 376 -16.20 20.44 -43.32
C LEU A 376 -15.98 18.97 -42.92
N GLY A 377 -16.18 18.04 -43.86
CA GLY A 377 -15.93 16.61 -43.64
C GLY A 377 -14.46 16.28 -43.35
N LEU A 378 -13.53 16.94 -44.05
CA LEU A 378 -12.08 16.79 -43.80
C LEU A 378 -11.66 17.39 -42.45
N ALA A 379 -12.20 18.55 -42.07
CA ALA A 379 -11.94 19.17 -40.77
C ALA A 379 -12.49 18.30 -39.62
N PHE A 380 -13.69 17.73 -39.79
CA PHE A 380 -14.29 16.82 -38.84
C PHE A 380 -13.48 15.52 -38.70
N ALA A 381 -13.09 14.90 -39.81
CA ALA A 381 -12.24 13.70 -39.80
C ALA A 381 -10.88 13.98 -39.13
N GLY A 382 -10.25 15.13 -39.42
CA GLY A 382 -9.03 15.57 -38.76
C GLY A 382 -9.20 15.74 -37.25
N SER A 383 -10.31 16.36 -36.81
CA SER A 383 -10.64 16.54 -35.40
C SER A 383 -10.82 15.20 -34.67
N VAL A 384 -11.50 14.22 -35.29
CA VAL A 384 -11.70 12.88 -34.70
C VAL A 384 -10.37 12.14 -34.56
N VAL A 385 -9.48 12.23 -35.56
CA VAL A 385 -8.14 11.61 -35.51
C VAL A 385 -7.27 12.24 -34.42
N VAL A 386 -7.33 13.57 -34.25
CA VAL A 386 -6.62 14.26 -33.17
C VAL A 386 -7.17 13.82 -31.80
N LEU A 387 -8.50 13.75 -31.65
CA LEU A 387 -9.14 13.36 -30.40
C LEU A 387 -8.84 11.90 -30.00
N ALA A 388 -8.94 10.97 -30.95
CA ALA A 388 -8.58 9.56 -30.74
C ALA A 388 -7.08 9.40 -30.43
N GLY A 389 -6.22 10.19 -31.09
CA GLY A 389 -4.79 10.23 -30.82
C GLY A 389 -4.45 10.75 -29.42
N THR A 390 -5.22 11.72 -28.88
CA THR A 390 -5.06 12.20 -27.51
C THR A 390 -5.51 11.17 -26.48
N GLN A 391 -6.59 10.44 -26.72
CA GLN A 391 -7.06 9.36 -25.83
C GLN A 391 -6.02 8.24 -25.72
N ILE A 392 -5.48 7.74 -26.84
CA ILE A 392 -4.45 6.67 -26.81
C ILE A 392 -3.17 7.10 -26.09
N LYS A 393 -2.78 8.38 -26.20
CA LYS A 393 -1.62 8.92 -25.46
C LYS A 393 -1.90 9.01 -23.97
N ASN A 394 -3.09 9.46 -23.58
CA ASN A 394 -3.51 9.54 -22.20
C ASN A 394 -3.64 8.14 -21.58
N ASP A 395 -4.18 7.15 -22.30
CA ASP A 395 -4.29 5.77 -21.84
C ASP A 395 -2.91 5.12 -21.61
N LYS A 396 -1.96 5.37 -22.52
CA LYS A 396 -0.57 4.91 -22.34
C LYS A 396 0.12 5.61 -21.18
N ALA A 397 -0.08 6.92 -21.02
CA ALA A 397 0.47 7.67 -19.88
C ALA A 397 -0.13 7.22 -18.54
N ALA A 398 -1.44 6.89 -18.51
CA ALA A 398 -2.12 6.36 -17.35
C ALA A 398 -1.62 4.94 -17.00
N ALA A 399 -1.39 4.09 -18.01
CA ALA A 399 -0.80 2.77 -17.80
C ALA A 399 0.65 2.85 -17.27
N ASP A 400 1.46 3.78 -17.78
CA ASP A 400 2.82 4.04 -17.28
C ASP A 400 2.78 4.55 -15.83
N ALA A 401 1.86 5.47 -15.51
CA ALA A 401 1.67 5.97 -14.15
C ALA A 401 1.22 4.88 -13.17
N ALA A 402 0.31 3.98 -13.59
CA ALA A 402 -0.14 2.86 -12.77
C ALA A 402 1.00 1.87 -12.47
N ARG A 403 1.90 1.61 -13.43
CA ARG A 403 3.08 0.77 -13.21
C ARG A 403 4.05 1.41 -12.21
N ILE A 404 4.26 2.72 -12.31
CA ILE A 404 5.10 3.47 -11.37
C ILE A 404 4.52 3.38 -9.96
N SER A 405 3.21 3.63 -9.81
CA SER A 405 2.52 3.49 -8.51
C SER A 405 2.65 2.08 -7.95
N ALA A 406 2.51 1.04 -8.78
CA ALA A 406 2.67 -0.34 -8.32
C ALA A 406 4.10 -0.65 -7.85
N ILE A 407 5.12 -0.07 -8.47
CA ILE A 407 6.52 -0.19 -8.01
C ILE A 407 6.67 0.49 -6.66
N GLU A 408 6.13 1.70 -6.50
CA GLU A 408 6.15 2.44 -5.23
C GLU A 408 5.44 1.67 -4.11
N ASP A 409 4.22 1.16 -4.35
CA ASP A 409 3.47 0.34 -3.40
C ASP A 409 4.25 -0.93 -2.98
N LYS A 410 5.01 -1.54 -3.91
CA LYS A 410 5.86 -2.70 -3.61
C LYS A 410 7.04 -2.31 -2.74
N ARG A 411 7.67 -1.15 -2.98
CA ARG A 411 8.76 -0.65 -2.15
C ARG A 411 8.30 -0.38 -0.72
N ASP A 412 7.16 0.29 -0.56
CA ASP A 412 6.57 0.53 0.77
C ASP A 412 6.29 -0.79 1.49
N ALA A 413 5.86 -1.83 0.75
CA ALA A 413 5.65 -3.17 1.31
C ALA A 413 6.96 -3.91 1.64
N ILE A 414 8.06 -3.68 0.90
CA ILE A 414 9.40 -4.21 1.22
C ILE A 414 9.87 -3.59 2.53
N GLU A 415 9.82 -2.27 2.66
CA GLU A 415 10.23 -1.53 3.86
C GLU A 415 9.42 -1.99 5.07
N ALA A 416 8.09 -2.10 4.93
CA ALA A 416 7.23 -2.65 5.97
C ALA A 416 7.66 -4.09 6.35
N SER A 417 7.88 -4.98 5.37
CA SER A 417 8.27 -6.36 5.65
C SER A 417 9.65 -6.46 6.32
N ALA A 418 10.58 -5.58 5.95
CA ALA A 418 11.90 -5.47 6.57
C ALA A 418 11.80 -5.04 8.04
N ILE A 419 10.91 -4.10 8.36
CA ILE A 419 10.63 -3.65 9.73
C ILE A 419 10.00 -4.78 10.57
N TYR A 420 9.06 -5.55 9.99
CA TYR A 420 8.33 -6.61 10.70
C TYR A 420 9.06 -7.97 10.74
N SER A 421 10.38 -8.00 10.48
CA SER A 421 11.21 -9.21 10.52
C SER A 421 10.80 -10.35 9.57
N ASP A 422 9.93 -10.09 8.59
CA ASP A 422 9.59 -11.05 7.54
C ASP A 422 10.55 -10.88 6.34
N SER A 423 11.81 -11.27 6.57
CA SER A 423 12.87 -11.12 5.57
C SER A 423 12.56 -11.90 4.29
N SER A 424 11.89 -13.07 4.40
CA SER A 424 11.52 -13.88 3.24
C SER A 424 10.53 -13.16 2.33
N ARG A 425 9.45 -12.60 2.92
CA ARG A 425 8.46 -11.82 2.16
C ARG A 425 9.06 -10.55 1.56
N ALA A 426 9.95 -9.88 2.28
CA ALA A 426 10.64 -8.69 1.76
C ALA A 426 11.44 -9.02 0.48
N TRP A 427 12.17 -10.13 0.46
CA TRP A 427 12.87 -10.60 -0.74
C TRP A 427 11.92 -10.96 -1.90
N THR A 428 10.78 -11.59 -1.62
CA THR A 428 9.78 -11.90 -2.66
C THR A 428 9.21 -10.63 -3.28
N LEU A 429 8.88 -9.63 -2.45
CA LEU A 429 8.37 -8.34 -2.92
C LEU A 429 9.42 -7.58 -3.73
N LEU A 430 10.71 -7.67 -3.35
CA LEU A 430 11.81 -7.10 -4.11
C LEU A 430 11.93 -7.71 -5.50
N ASP A 431 11.80 -9.03 -5.64
CA ASP A 431 11.80 -9.68 -6.96
C ASP A 431 10.62 -9.25 -7.82
N GLU A 432 9.42 -9.19 -7.24
CA GLU A 432 8.22 -8.69 -7.93
C GLU A 432 8.43 -7.24 -8.40
N ALA A 433 9.02 -6.38 -7.56
CA ALA A 433 9.35 -5.01 -7.92
C ALA A 433 10.39 -4.94 -9.05
N ARG A 434 11.44 -5.76 -9.00
CA ARG A 434 12.47 -5.86 -10.06
C ARG A 434 11.85 -6.27 -11.40
N VAL A 435 10.90 -7.21 -11.39
CA VAL A 435 10.15 -7.61 -12.60
C VAL A 435 9.32 -6.44 -13.16
N LEU A 436 8.64 -5.68 -12.30
CA LEU A 436 7.87 -4.51 -12.73
C LEU A 436 8.76 -3.40 -13.30
N VAL A 437 9.91 -3.13 -12.68
CA VAL A 437 10.89 -2.16 -13.16
C VAL A 437 11.46 -2.60 -14.51
N ALA A 438 11.83 -3.88 -14.67
CA ALA A 438 12.33 -4.41 -15.95
C ALA A 438 11.28 -4.34 -17.07
N ALA A 439 9.99 -4.34 -16.74
CA ALA A 439 8.90 -4.21 -17.69
C ALA A 439 8.56 -2.74 -18.07
N LEU A 440 9.25 -1.74 -17.51
CA LEU A 440 9.01 -0.33 -17.85
C LEU A 440 9.41 -0.01 -19.30
N PRO A 441 8.61 0.77 -20.03
CA PRO A 441 8.91 1.10 -21.42
C PRO A 441 10.04 2.12 -21.54
N VAL A 442 11.08 1.80 -22.29
CA VAL A 442 12.24 2.68 -22.53
C VAL A 442 12.18 3.29 -23.94
N LYS A 443 11.37 4.34 -24.12
CA LYS A 443 11.24 5.03 -25.43
C LYS A 443 11.73 6.47 -25.42
N THR A 444 11.88 7.05 -24.24
CA THR A 444 12.24 8.46 -24.05
C THR A 444 13.33 8.57 -22.98
N LYS A 445 14.11 9.66 -23.03
CA LYS A 445 15.13 9.96 -22.02
C LYS A 445 14.55 9.99 -20.59
N LYS A 446 13.37 10.60 -20.42
CA LYS A 446 12.67 10.65 -19.12
C LYS A 446 12.29 9.26 -18.59
N GLN A 447 11.92 8.33 -19.47
CA GLN A 447 11.63 6.95 -19.08
C GLN A 447 12.90 6.19 -18.68
N GLN A 448 14.03 6.43 -19.37
CA GLN A 448 15.32 5.87 -18.97
C GLN A 448 15.75 6.37 -17.59
N GLU A 449 15.65 7.68 -17.33
CA GLU A 449 15.94 8.27 -16.02
C GLU A 449 15.05 7.68 -14.90
N THR A 450 13.79 7.36 -15.23
CA THR A 450 12.87 6.72 -14.29
C THR A 450 13.26 5.27 -13.99
N LEU A 451 13.67 4.51 -15.01
CA LEU A 451 14.19 3.16 -14.87
C LEU A 451 15.44 3.17 -13.99
N ASP A 452 16.44 3.99 -14.33
CA ASP A 452 17.71 4.09 -13.61
C ASP A 452 17.48 4.45 -12.13
N ARG A 453 16.58 5.41 -11.87
CA ARG A 453 16.19 5.79 -10.51
C ARG A 453 15.59 4.61 -9.74
N PHE A 454 14.63 3.89 -10.31
CA PHE A 454 14.02 2.75 -9.61
C PHE A 454 14.97 1.58 -9.47
N THR A 455 15.86 1.34 -10.43
CA THR A 455 16.92 0.35 -10.30
C THR A 455 17.87 0.68 -9.14
N GLN A 456 18.28 1.95 -9.01
CA GLN A 456 19.10 2.40 -7.87
C GLN A 456 18.37 2.22 -6.54
N LEU A 457 17.10 2.62 -6.48
CA LEU A 457 16.28 2.51 -5.27
C LEU A 457 16.05 1.04 -4.84
N LEU A 458 15.77 0.14 -5.78
CA LEU A 458 15.65 -1.28 -5.46
C LEU A 458 16.98 -1.92 -5.04
N GLU A 459 18.12 -1.36 -5.48
CA GLU A 459 19.43 -1.82 -5.01
C GLU A 459 19.74 -1.32 -3.59
N GLU A 460 19.27 -0.13 -3.23
CA GLU A 460 19.29 0.37 -1.85
C GLU A 460 18.42 -0.52 -0.94
N ASP A 461 17.18 -0.80 -1.33
CA ASP A 461 16.28 -1.71 -0.60
C ASP A 461 16.91 -3.11 -0.44
N ALA A 462 17.55 -3.62 -1.50
CA ALA A 462 18.28 -4.90 -1.44
C ALA A 462 19.46 -4.83 -0.46
N GLY A 463 20.20 -3.72 -0.44
CA GLY A 463 21.31 -3.48 0.47
C GLY A 463 20.89 -3.56 1.94
N GLU A 464 19.76 -2.97 2.28
CA GLU A 464 19.19 -3.05 3.63
C GLU A 464 18.85 -4.51 4.02
N LEU A 465 18.22 -5.25 3.11
CA LEU A 465 17.88 -6.67 3.34
C LEU A 465 19.12 -7.57 3.46
N ARG A 466 20.23 -7.21 2.82
CA ARG A 466 21.51 -7.94 2.96
C ARG A 466 22.13 -7.76 4.35
N LYS A 467 21.73 -6.75 5.14
CA LYS A 467 22.34 -6.41 6.44
C LYS A 467 23.87 -6.39 6.37
N GLU A 468 24.38 -5.83 5.29
CA GLU A 468 25.80 -5.83 4.95
C GLU A 468 26.50 -4.66 5.63
N THR A 469 27.55 -4.96 6.39
CA THR A 469 28.47 -3.98 6.95
C THR A 469 29.76 -4.05 6.15
N SER A 470 29.94 -3.08 5.25
CA SER A 470 31.20 -2.92 4.52
C SER A 470 32.25 -2.29 5.42
N VAL A 471 33.39 -2.96 5.55
CA VAL A 471 34.53 -2.49 6.35
C VAL A 471 35.63 -2.04 5.40
N GLU A 472 35.67 -0.74 5.13
CA GLU A 472 36.62 -0.14 4.18
C GLU A 472 38.08 -0.28 4.66
N ASN A 473 38.30 -0.10 5.95
CA ASN A 473 39.63 -0.13 6.56
C ASN A 473 39.62 -1.03 7.82
N PRO A 474 39.70 -2.36 7.65
CA PRO A 474 39.85 -3.27 8.78
C PRO A 474 41.15 -2.98 9.53
N GLU A 475 41.10 -3.03 10.86
CA GLU A 475 42.26 -2.80 11.71
C GLU A 475 43.24 -3.96 11.56
N VAL A 476 44.51 -3.66 11.25
CA VAL A 476 45.56 -4.68 11.16
C VAL A 476 46.09 -4.93 12.56
N LEU A 477 45.76 -6.09 13.12
CA LEU A 477 46.23 -6.50 14.43
C LEU A 477 47.68 -7.00 14.38
N ALA A 478 48.00 -7.79 13.36
CA ALA A 478 49.33 -8.35 13.15
C ALA A 478 49.56 -8.73 11.69
N ALA A 479 50.82 -8.71 11.26
CA ALA A 479 51.29 -9.33 10.03
C ALA A 479 52.33 -10.40 10.42
N MET A 480 52.05 -11.67 10.13
CA MET A 480 52.95 -12.77 10.42
C MET A 480 53.37 -13.44 9.10
N PRO A 481 54.64 -13.43 8.71
CA PRO A 481 55.12 -14.24 7.59
C PRO A 481 55.15 -15.70 8.04
N LEU A 482 54.01 -16.38 7.96
CA LEU A 482 53.88 -17.80 8.24
C LEU A 482 53.56 -18.50 6.92
N ASP A 483 54.58 -19.17 6.36
CA ASP A 483 54.38 -20.15 5.29
C ASP A 483 53.75 -21.40 5.94
N PHE A 484 52.43 -21.45 5.93
CA PHE A 484 51.73 -22.69 6.24
C PHE A 484 51.75 -23.57 5.00
N GLU A 485 52.46 -24.71 5.04
CA GLU A 485 52.23 -25.75 4.03
C GLU A 485 50.76 -26.18 4.11
N SER A 486 50.02 -25.92 3.04
CA SER A 486 48.59 -26.23 2.95
C SER A 486 48.37 -27.74 2.81
N GLY A 487 48.55 -28.47 3.91
CA GLY A 487 48.05 -29.84 4.05
C GLY A 487 46.56 -29.82 4.38
N ARG A 488 45.76 -30.65 3.70
CA ARG A 488 44.36 -30.90 4.07
C ARG A 488 44.34 -31.66 5.41
N SER A 489 44.34 -30.95 6.54
CA SER A 489 43.91 -31.56 7.80
C SER A 489 42.40 -31.73 7.80
N ALA A 490 41.95 -32.87 8.30
CA ALA A 490 40.53 -33.11 8.61
C ALA A 490 40.02 -31.96 9.48
N ALA A 491 38.81 -31.44 9.19
CA ALA A 491 38.26 -30.37 10.00
C ALA A 491 37.95 -30.88 11.41
N GLU A 492 38.34 -30.12 12.43
CA GLU A 492 38.30 -30.58 13.82
C GLU A 492 37.63 -29.56 14.75
N ALA A 493 36.96 -30.08 15.77
CA ALA A 493 36.34 -29.29 16.83
C ALA A 493 36.38 -30.03 18.17
N VAL A 494 36.49 -29.29 19.27
CA VAL A 494 36.48 -29.84 20.63
C VAL A 494 35.22 -29.38 21.35
N TRP A 495 34.51 -30.33 21.98
CA TRP A 495 33.30 -30.06 22.75
C TRP A 495 33.19 -31.04 23.93
N ASN A 496 32.92 -30.53 25.13
CA ASN A 496 32.80 -31.33 26.36
C ASN A 496 33.95 -32.34 26.55
N ASP A 497 35.19 -31.87 26.37
CA ASP A 497 36.42 -32.67 26.49
C ASP A 497 36.52 -33.84 25.50
N ARG A 498 35.77 -33.78 24.40
CA ARG A 498 35.81 -34.74 23.29
C ARG A 498 36.25 -34.04 22.02
N LEU A 499 37.10 -34.70 21.25
CA LEU A 499 37.52 -34.25 19.93
C LEU A 499 36.59 -34.86 18.88
N TYR A 500 36.17 -34.04 17.93
CA TYR A 500 35.40 -34.45 16.78
C TYR A 500 36.21 -34.14 15.54
N THR A 501 36.34 -35.11 14.65
CA THR A 501 37.02 -34.96 13.36
C THR A 501 36.06 -35.28 12.24
N LEU A 502 35.99 -34.38 11.26
CA LEU A 502 35.24 -34.58 10.02
C LEU A 502 36.15 -35.23 9.00
N ASP A 503 35.82 -36.46 8.64
CA ASP A 503 36.45 -37.19 7.55
C ASP A 503 35.52 -37.14 6.34
N ALA A 504 35.77 -36.17 5.46
CA ALA A 504 35.01 -36.00 4.24
C ALA A 504 35.25 -37.16 3.26
N GLU A 505 36.44 -37.77 3.22
CA GLU A 505 36.74 -38.85 2.29
C GLU A 505 35.92 -40.12 2.61
N ASN A 506 35.73 -40.41 3.89
CA ASN A 506 34.92 -41.54 4.34
C ASN A 506 33.48 -41.14 4.74
N SER A 507 33.08 -39.91 4.44
CA SER A 507 31.78 -39.32 4.76
C SER A 507 31.32 -39.60 6.20
N THR A 508 32.20 -39.37 7.18
CA THR A 508 31.92 -39.66 8.59
C THR A 508 32.41 -38.57 9.53
N ILE A 509 31.72 -38.43 10.67
CA ILE A 509 32.20 -37.63 11.80
C ILE A 509 32.61 -38.61 12.89
N THR A 510 33.87 -38.55 13.29
CA THR A 510 34.42 -39.43 14.32
C THR A 510 34.54 -38.67 15.63
N ARG A 511 34.06 -39.28 16.73
CA ARG A 511 34.16 -38.74 18.08
C ARG A 511 35.20 -39.51 18.89
N HIS A 512 36.16 -38.77 19.44
CA HIS A 512 37.23 -39.28 20.27
C HIS A 512 37.05 -38.82 21.71
N ASN A 513 37.09 -39.76 22.65
CA ASN A 513 37.12 -39.42 24.07
C ASN A 513 38.53 -39.08 24.50
N ARG A 514 38.67 -38.15 25.46
CA ARG A 514 39.97 -37.88 26.07
C ARG A 514 40.51 -39.11 26.78
N SER A 515 41.80 -39.34 26.62
CA SER A 515 42.54 -40.42 27.26
C SER A 515 43.91 -39.89 27.70
N GLY A 516 44.09 -39.70 29.01
CA GLY A 516 45.30 -39.11 29.57
C GLY A 516 45.57 -37.69 29.07
N LYS A 517 46.73 -37.49 28.44
CA LYS A 517 47.15 -36.20 27.84
C LYS A 517 46.66 -35.98 26.40
N GLY A 518 45.97 -36.95 25.79
CA GLY A 518 45.51 -36.88 24.40
C GLY A 518 44.11 -37.45 24.21
N TYR A 519 43.82 -37.93 23.00
CA TYR A 519 42.54 -38.54 22.63
C TYR A 519 42.73 -40.01 22.25
N GLY A 520 41.76 -40.85 22.64
CA GLY A 520 41.73 -42.26 22.28
C GLY A 520 41.25 -42.52 20.84
N PRO A 521 41.12 -43.80 20.44
CA PRO A 521 40.53 -44.15 19.16
C PRO A 521 39.11 -43.59 19.05
N GLY A 522 38.77 -43.15 17.86
CA GLY A 522 37.49 -42.54 17.56
C GLY A 522 36.43 -43.56 17.18
N ALA A 523 35.17 -43.22 17.43
CA ALA A 523 34.03 -44.00 16.96
C ALA A 523 33.15 -43.12 16.03
N PRO A 524 32.54 -43.69 14.98
CA PRO A 524 31.55 -42.99 14.18
C PRO A 524 30.45 -42.40 15.07
N TRP A 525 30.18 -41.11 14.90
CA TRP A 525 29.20 -40.39 15.72
C TRP A 525 27.86 -40.21 15.01
N VAL A 526 27.86 -40.14 13.68
CA VAL A 526 26.63 -40.01 12.89
C VAL A 526 25.96 -41.37 12.74
N LYS A 527 24.63 -41.42 12.89
CA LYS A 527 23.83 -42.63 12.71
C LYS A 527 23.57 -42.89 11.22
N SER A 528 23.32 -44.15 10.86
CA SER A 528 23.08 -44.60 9.48
C SER A 528 21.94 -43.84 8.80
N GLY A 529 22.11 -43.47 7.53
CA GLY A 529 21.12 -42.69 6.75
C GLY A 529 21.33 -41.17 6.74
N SER A 530 22.52 -40.70 7.13
CA SER A 530 22.93 -39.30 7.07
C SER A 530 23.34 -38.87 5.65
N ASP A 531 23.22 -37.57 5.38
CA ASP A 531 23.66 -36.95 4.12
C ASP A 531 25.14 -37.24 3.81
N ASP A 532 25.47 -37.21 2.52
CA ASP A 532 26.85 -37.27 2.03
C ASP A 532 27.69 -36.11 2.60
N LEU A 533 28.82 -36.46 3.23
CA LEU A 533 29.77 -35.54 3.85
C LEU A 533 31.04 -35.33 3.00
N HIS A 534 31.09 -35.85 1.77
CA HIS A 534 32.24 -35.71 0.85
C HIS A 534 32.63 -34.25 0.58
N ASP A 535 31.65 -33.34 0.62
CA ASP A 535 31.88 -31.90 0.44
C ASP A 535 32.17 -31.17 1.76
N GLY A 536 32.21 -31.87 2.90
CA GLY A 536 32.41 -31.28 4.21
C GLY A 536 33.79 -30.63 4.36
N ARG A 537 33.82 -29.35 4.75
CA ARG A 537 35.06 -28.56 4.83
C ARG A 537 35.34 -27.97 6.21
N SER A 538 34.30 -27.68 6.97
CA SER A 538 34.44 -27.13 8.33
C SER A 538 33.42 -27.76 9.27
N ILE A 539 33.78 -27.90 10.54
CA ILE A 539 32.92 -28.39 11.61
C ILE A 539 32.88 -27.39 12.77
N ALA A 540 31.72 -27.19 13.39
CA ALA A 540 31.59 -26.49 14.66
C ALA A 540 30.55 -27.16 15.56
N ILE A 541 30.68 -26.93 16.88
CA ILE A 541 29.88 -27.63 17.88
C ILE A 541 29.51 -26.68 19.02
N ASP A 542 28.23 -26.66 19.36
CA ASP A 542 27.67 -25.93 20.52
C ASP A 542 26.74 -26.80 21.39
N GLY A 543 26.72 -28.10 21.12
CA GLY A 543 25.70 -29.04 21.58
C GLY A 543 25.07 -29.78 20.39
N SER A 544 24.83 -29.07 19.29
CA SER A 544 24.64 -29.68 17.96
C SER A 544 25.92 -29.58 17.15
N VAL A 545 26.08 -30.45 16.15
CA VAL A 545 27.22 -30.43 15.23
C VAL A 545 26.78 -29.80 13.92
N PHE A 546 27.49 -28.78 13.48
CA PHE A 546 27.28 -28.09 12.22
C PHE A 546 28.45 -28.39 11.29
N VAL A 547 28.15 -28.71 10.03
CA VAL A 547 29.14 -28.92 8.97
C VAL A 547 28.89 -27.93 7.85
N GLY A 548 29.91 -27.12 7.53
CA GLY A 548 29.93 -26.25 6.36
C GLY A 548 30.55 -26.98 5.17
N THR A 549 29.92 -26.90 4.01
CA THR A 549 30.37 -27.63 2.80
C THR A 549 31.07 -26.72 1.78
N SER A 550 31.82 -27.34 0.87
CA SER A 550 32.43 -26.71 -0.31
C SER A 550 31.39 -26.09 -1.25
N SER A 551 30.16 -26.61 -1.26
CA SER A 551 29.01 -26.14 -2.04
C SER A 551 28.20 -25.03 -1.35
N GLY A 552 28.53 -24.65 -0.12
CA GLY A 552 27.83 -23.61 0.64
C GLY A 552 26.59 -24.08 1.39
N LYS A 553 26.39 -25.39 1.52
CA LYS A 553 25.35 -25.98 2.38
C LYS A 553 25.83 -26.04 3.83
N ILE A 554 24.87 -26.02 4.74
CA ILE A 554 25.10 -26.19 6.17
C ILE A 554 24.29 -27.41 6.62
N LEU A 555 24.99 -28.44 7.06
CA LEU A 555 24.38 -29.66 7.59
C LEU A 555 24.38 -29.56 9.11
N LYS A 556 23.25 -29.85 9.74
CA LYS A 556 23.10 -29.84 11.20
C LYS A 556 22.77 -31.23 11.69
N TYR A 557 23.45 -31.64 12.76
CA TYR A 557 23.25 -32.92 13.41
C TYR A 557 23.04 -32.73 14.91
N HIS A 558 22.04 -33.40 15.46
CA HIS A 558 21.76 -33.42 16.89
C HIS A 558 21.77 -34.86 17.39
N LEU A 559 22.58 -35.15 18.43
CA LEU A 559 22.73 -36.52 18.98
C LEU A 559 23.05 -37.60 17.92
N GLY A 560 23.78 -37.22 16.87
CA GLY A 560 24.17 -38.09 15.75
C GLY A 560 23.12 -38.25 14.65
N GLU A 561 21.95 -37.61 14.78
CA GLU A 561 20.89 -37.61 13.77
C GLU A 561 20.86 -36.30 13.00
N LYS A 562 20.60 -36.37 11.69
CA LYS A 562 20.45 -35.17 10.87
C LYS A 562 19.18 -34.42 11.26
N THR A 563 19.28 -33.11 11.39
CA THR A 563 18.16 -32.22 11.64
C THR A 563 18.07 -31.19 10.51
N ASP A 564 16.86 -30.76 10.18
CA ASP A 564 16.66 -29.73 9.17
C ASP A 564 17.26 -28.39 9.63
N PHE A 565 18.06 -27.80 8.76
CA PHE A 565 18.63 -26.47 8.95
C PHE A 565 18.81 -25.84 7.57
N THR A 566 17.95 -24.86 7.27
CA THR A 566 17.97 -24.16 6.00
C THR A 566 18.07 -22.67 6.30
N PRO A 567 19.20 -22.02 5.98
CA PRO A 567 19.30 -20.57 6.09
C PRO A 567 18.18 -19.88 5.31
N GLY A 568 17.78 -18.69 5.77
CA GLY A 568 16.94 -17.80 4.96
C GLY A 568 17.62 -17.44 3.64
N ARG A 569 16.90 -16.74 2.74
CA ARG A 569 17.51 -16.27 1.48
C ARG A 569 18.69 -15.33 1.78
N LEU A 570 19.80 -15.58 1.10
CA LEU A 570 21.04 -14.80 1.20
C LEU A 570 21.44 -14.34 -0.20
N GLU A 571 21.72 -13.03 -0.35
CA GLU A 571 22.30 -12.46 -1.55
C GLU A 571 23.63 -11.76 -1.20
N PRO A 572 24.74 -12.04 -1.93
CA PRO A 572 24.93 -13.19 -2.83
C PRO A 572 24.64 -14.54 -2.16
N THR A 573 24.39 -15.60 -2.93
CA THR A 573 24.17 -16.94 -2.35
C THR A 573 25.43 -17.47 -1.68
N LEU A 574 25.28 -18.38 -0.71
CA LEU A 574 26.42 -19.02 -0.06
C LEU A 574 27.20 -19.87 -1.07
N LYS A 575 28.53 -19.75 -1.01
CA LYS A 575 29.49 -20.57 -1.74
C LYS A 575 30.37 -21.33 -0.74
N SER A 576 31.58 -21.74 -1.11
CA SER A 576 32.45 -22.53 -0.24
C SER A 576 32.61 -21.93 1.16
N ILE A 577 32.14 -22.67 2.16
CA ILE A 577 32.29 -22.32 3.57
C ILE A 577 33.62 -22.89 4.04
N VAL A 578 34.61 -22.02 4.25
CA VAL A 578 35.97 -22.44 4.61
C VAL A 578 36.13 -22.60 6.12
N ARG A 579 35.41 -21.79 6.90
CA ARG A 579 35.41 -21.85 8.36
C ARG A 579 34.00 -21.60 8.89
N LEU A 580 33.63 -22.37 9.90
CA LEU A 580 32.34 -22.29 10.58
C LEU A 580 32.62 -22.27 12.09
N ILE A 581 32.00 -21.34 12.82
CA ILE A 581 32.16 -21.19 14.28
C ILE A 581 30.79 -21.07 14.92
N ALA A 582 30.57 -21.86 15.97
CA ALA A 582 29.39 -21.82 16.80
C ALA A 582 29.83 -21.59 18.26
N PRO A 583 29.87 -20.34 18.74
CA PRO A 583 30.28 -20.05 20.12
C PRO A 583 29.40 -20.81 21.13
N PRO A 584 29.99 -21.43 22.16
CA PRO A 584 29.25 -22.12 23.21
C PRO A 584 28.28 -21.17 23.91
N GLY A 585 26.99 -21.55 23.99
CA GLY A 585 25.96 -20.73 24.63
C GLY A 585 25.56 -19.43 23.92
N GLY A 586 26.26 -19.05 22.82
CA GLY A 586 25.87 -17.92 21.99
C GLY A 586 24.62 -18.20 21.15
N ALA A 587 24.01 -17.18 20.54
CA ALA A 587 22.85 -17.35 19.65
C ALA A 587 23.24 -17.53 18.17
N PHE A 588 24.51 -17.28 17.82
CA PHE A 588 24.93 -17.04 16.44
C PHE A 588 25.87 -18.12 15.87
N LEU A 589 25.76 -18.29 14.55
CA LEU A 589 26.59 -19.14 13.71
C LEU A 589 27.37 -18.23 12.75
N TYR A 590 28.70 -18.35 12.75
CA TYR A 590 29.57 -17.53 11.92
C TYR A 590 30.13 -18.37 10.79
N LEU A 591 30.06 -17.85 9.56
CA LEU A 591 30.44 -18.54 8.34
C LEU A 591 31.44 -17.68 7.56
N LEU A 592 32.63 -18.22 7.30
CA LEU A 592 33.63 -17.57 6.46
C LEU A 592 33.45 -18.03 5.02
N VAL A 593 33.15 -17.09 4.11
CA VAL A 593 32.88 -17.35 2.70
C VAL A 593 33.81 -16.51 1.81
N PRO A 594 35.05 -16.97 1.58
CA PRO A 594 36.09 -16.20 0.88
C PRO A 594 35.75 -15.84 -0.56
N GLU A 595 35.07 -16.72 -1.29
CA GLU A 595 34.69 -16.47 -2.70
C GLU A 595 33.79 -15.24 -2.88
N THR A 596 32.99 -14.92 -1.86
CA THR A 596 32.14 -13.74 -1.81
C THR A 596 32.70 -12.66 -0.87
N LYS A 597 33.98 -12.77 -0.48
CA LYS A 597 34.71 -11.83 0.36
C LYS A 597 33.95 -11.40 1.63
N ARG A 598 33.41 -12.37 2.38
CA ARG A 598 32.56 -12.05 3.53
C ARG A 598 32.56 -13.04 4.67
N VAL A 599 32.10 -12.56 5.82
CA VAL A 599 31.63 -13.37 6.94
C VAL A 599 30.12 -13.21 7.07
N VAL A 600 29.39 -14.31 7.17
CA VAL A 600 27.93 -14.31 7.36
C VAL A 600 27.61 -14.77 8.78
N VAL A 601 26.72 -14.04 9.44
CA VAL A 601 26.23 -14.34 10.79
C VAL A 601 24.76 -14.73 10.72
N LEU A 602 24.47 -15.95 11.15
CA LEU A 602 23.10 -16.50 11.19
C LEU A 602 22.68 -16.80 12.62
N VAL A 603 21.38 -16.79 12.89
CA VAL A 603 20.83 -17.36 14.12
C VAL A 603 20.95 -18.89 14.06
N LYS A 604 21.53 -19.52 15.10
CA LYS A 604 21.76 -20.99 15.14
C LYS A 604 20.47 -21.81 15.16
N GLU A 605 19.42 -21.25 15.75
CA GLU A 605 18.13 -21.91 15.87
C GLU A 605 17.34 -21.87 14.57
N THR A 606 17.20 -20.68 13.98
CA THR A 606 16.29 -20.46 12.84
C THR A 606 17.00 -20.35 11.49
N GLY A 607 18.31 -20.16 11.45
CA GLY A 607 19.05 -19.86 10.22
C GLY A 607 18.80 -18.44 9.67
N ALA A 608 18.14 -17.57 10.45
CA ALA A 608 17.84 -16.20 10.03
C ALA A 608 19.13 -15.35 9.92
N LEU A 609 19.19 -14.48 8.90
CA LEU A 609 20.32 -13.59 8.69
C LEU A 609 20.35 -12.46 9.74
N VAL A 610 21.49 -12.35 10.43
CA VAL A 610 21.75 -11.31 11.43
C VAL A 610 22.60 -10.21 10.85
N ALA A 611 23.76 -10.55 10.27
CA ALA A 611 24.70 -9.60 9.71
C ALA A 611 25.59 -10.25 8.65
N GLN A 612 26.13 -9.43 7.75
CA GLN A 612 27.22 -9.82 6.85
C GLN A 612 28.35 -8.80 6.96
N TYR A 613 29.59 -9.25 7.12
CA TYR A 613 30.78 -8.40 7.11
C TYR A 613 31.52 -8.58 5.81
N THR A 614 31.69 -7.52 5.04
CA THR A 614 32.36 -7.54 3.74
C THR A 614 33.49 -6.52 3.70
N SER A 615 34.48 -6.74 2.84
CA SER A 615 35.51 -5.74 2.56
C SER A 615 36.16 -6.01 1.21
N PRO A 616 36.45 -4.97 0.41
CA PRO A 616 37.29 -5.12 -0.78
C PRO A 616 38.65 -5.77 -0.47
N LYS A 617 39.20 -5.53 0.73
CA LYS A 617 40.51 -6.03 1.20
C LYS A 617 40.51 -7.49 1.64
N PHE A 618 39.35 -8.14 1.69
CA PHE A 618 39.24 -9.58 1.97
C PHE A 618 39.57 -10.37 0.70
N GLU A 619 40.86 -10.52 0.41
CA GLU A 619 41.34 -11.12 -0.84
C GLU A 619 41.74 -12.59 -0.69
N SER A 620 42.10 -13.03 0.52
CA SER A 620 42.67 -14.34 0.81
C SER A 620 42.28 -14.83 2.20
N LEU A 621 40.97 -14.76 2.51
CA LEU A 621 40.42 -15.24 3.78
C LEU A 621 40.61 -16.76 3.92
N SER A 622 41.22 -17.20 5.01
CA SER A 622 41.54 -18.61 5.26
C SER A 622 41.03 -19.13 6.60
N ASP A 623 40.99 -18.29 7.64
CA ASP A 623 40.49 -18.65 8.96
C ASP A 623 39.88 -17.45 9.69
N MET A 624 39.14 -17.71 10.76
CA MET A 624 38.61 -16.68 11.65
C MET A 624 38.57 -17.13 13.11
N ALA A 625 38.49 -16.17 14.02
CA ALA A 625 38.17 -16.38 15.43
C ALA A 625 37.14 -15.35 15.89
N VAL A 626 36.25 -15.76 16.78
CA VAL A 626 35.14 -14.93 17.27
C VAL A 626 35.23 -14.84 18.79
N ASP A 627 35.25 -13.63 19.31
CA ASP A 627 35.14 -13.33 20.74
C ASP A 627 33.90 -12.46 20.98
N GLU A 628 32.76 -13.09 21.26
CA GLU A 628 31.50 -12.40 21.51
C GLU A 628 31.55 -11.54 22.78
N SER A 629 32.37 -11.94 23.78
CA SER A 629 32.51 -11.22 25.04
C SER A 629 33.20 -9.87 24.86
N LYS A 630 34.20 -9.83 23.96
CA LYS A 630 34.87 -8.59 23.55
C LYS A 630 34.24 -7.94 22.32
N LYS A 631 33.16 -8.53 21.78
CA LYS A 631 32.51 -8.09 20.55
C LYS A 631 33.50 -7.93 19.39
N THR A 632 34.44 -8.86 19.24
CA THR A 632 35.51 -8.76 18.24
C THR A 632 35.57 -10.01 17.37
N LEU A 633 35.71 -9.80 16.06
CA LEU A 633 35.98 -10.81 15.04
C LEU A 633 37.39 -10.64 14.52
N TYR A 634 38.16 -11.73 14.50
CA TYR A 634 39.50 -11.77 13.93
C TYR A 634 39.46 -12.57 12.63
N LEU A 635 40.06 -12.04 11.56
CA LEU A 635 40.11 -12.67 10.24
C LEU A 635 41.54 -12.84 9.77
N LEU A 636 41.91 -14.07 9.41
CA LEU A 636 43.17 -14.35 8.75
C LEU A 636 42.99 -14.17 7.24
N ASN A 637 43.71 -13.19 6.69
CA ASN A 637 43.69 -12.81 5.28
C ASN A 637 45.12 -12.88 4.72
N GLY A 638 45.47 -14.04 4.16
CA GLY A 638 46.86 -14.35 3.81
C GLY A 638 47.75 -14.36 5.05
N SER A 639 48.73 -13.46 5.09
CA SER A 639 49.66 -13.26 6.21
C SER A 639 49.22 -12.18 7.22
N VAL A 640 48.03 -11.61 7.04
CA VAL A 640 47.53 -10.47 7.83
C VAL A 640 46.34 -10.90 8.67
N ILE A 641 46.32 -10.49 9.94
CA ILE A 641 45.16 -10.66 10.82
C ILE A 641 44.44 -9.32 10.92
N TYR A 642 43.18 -9.30 10.50
CA TYR A 642 42.28 -8.17 10.71
C TYR A 642 41.49 -8.34 12.01
N SER A 643 41.25 -7.23 12.70
CA SER A 643 40.32 -7.12 13.82
C SER A 643 39.12 -6.27 13.39
N LEU A 644 37.91 -6.75 13.69
CA LEU A 644 36.66 -6.09 13.33
C LEU A 644 35.68 -6.09 14.53
N PRO A 645 34.94 -5.00 14.76
CA PRO A 645 33.89 -4.97 15.77
C PRO A 645 32.67 -5.77 15.31
N LEU A 646 32.10 -6.55 16.23
CA LEU A 646 30.85 -7.28 16.02
C LEU A 646 29.64 -6.38 16.33
N ASN A 647 29.31 -5.48 15.39
CA ASN A 647 28.24 -4.48 15.55
C ASN A 647 26.82 -5.04 15.82
N HIS A 648 26.61 -6.35 15.66
CA HIS A 648 25.32 -6.99 15.93
C HIS A 648 25.16 -7.47 17.39
N LEU A 649 26.21 -7.37 18.22
CA LEU A 649 26.25 -7.79 19.63
C LEU A 649 26.13 -6.63 20.62
#